data_AF-A0A914ZIF5-F1
#
_entry.id   AF-A0A914ZIF5-F1
#
_cell.length_a   1.000
_cell.length_b   1.000
_cell.length_c   1.000
_cell.angle_alpha   90.00
_cell.angle_beta   90.00
_cell.angle_gamma   90.00
#
_symmetry.space_group_name_H-M   'P 1'
#
loop_
_entity.id
_entity.type
_entity.pdbx_description
1 polymer ?
#
loop_
_entity_poly.entity_id
_entity_poly.type
_entity_poly.pdbx_seq_one_letter_code
_entity_poly.pdbx_strand_id
1 'polypeptide(L)'
;QVESTKTLSEELLCELNAYPSLKTTIDGSLEEMRSAEIEHFDSWCREITESIDEQSDPIALQTTGKLMSIEKKYGTLNVNYSDRLVKLLREVRQLGSLGFIIPSKIINCANVAEKFYKYAIVLKQVAHFYNTIEQQMLPCQQAMMLDEALTFEKLIIDGKKGDTAMATVTWDNPAKLQEFIERLQEAAQRLTVRNRKLRKAHSEICEKVIELMNLDLLKEVNKWKDIMLEIRAKFAEQERYAGSKSNMRAWIVHWDRQIYKALDLQYRWGIESLHAQIPQIQVQLVFKEQRLQLRPPIEEIRAKYYREMKKFLSIPQKFRGILDTEQANKIYAVMIERNANRFHSVYEKAEQLFDKLSGINGQFEDWIVLGQVDLEELIDEKFTRAADWEAQIKLLKGKGRETEKLPSEIKLECILVTTSAVRNAIDDMLQRLFDTLVWTLRHSINTQIQTIAQFLSQAITVLSSRPQSIDEIADANRKHTEFGRFKKEMKETMSIIDEKNRLLRSIGGSGAEQLLATMQQWEKFELMLDSHQIMIREQVGVLKSNVIKNIKMLTDEAEKLFARWNQFKPKNETLSEDRDAVLSAIEFIKEKRLQFNELQASREKLLSECEQFDMEKPDFPIIDEMEADLEEFENNWILYEQFNEQLQKLANEDWVVFRSKTYLFDEFLHQWTEKLKSLPASHMTVRIGKDVDEFKEMSDGLKYCRGEMLSNDHWLELFRLLGMPKGTTLERLHFGDLLTVHENIIANIEALKSLNARAQGEVTIREAIQELELWAAQAEFTLTEYKHTNGSVVKVIKDWKDSINSVKDTEALLQSLKNSPYYAQFTDKTSVWETRLADLDQYLQWMNEIQRKWIYLEPIFGRGSLPSEASRFSRVDAEFRTILHEVERDSRLVSLCSRQYLRRTLEQIIDQLNRCQRALNQFLEEKRSAFPRFYFLGDDDLLEILGQSTNPIVIQAHLKKLFQGINKVVFGEANQSIVAVVSAHGERVQLSKPVRIVPQVEIWLQELSSEMKSTIRSLTIDCLQQTSLDPGKYPSQVSISYIFGHIRYYEKVLKLDAGCSFLFQSLKGV
;
A
#
# COMPACT_ATOMS: atom_id res chain seq x y z
N GLN A 1 82.41 1.20 50.13
CA GLN A 1 82.19 1.97 51.38
C GLN A 1 83.28 1.70 52.40
N VAL A 2 83.58 0.44 52.76
CA VAL A 2 84.67 0.12 53.72
C VAL A 2 86.05 0.58 53.22
N GLU A 3 86.36 0.40 51.92
CA GLU A 3 87.58 0.96 51.31
C GLU A 3 87.60 2.50 51.28
N SER A 4 86.43 3.13 51.12
CA SER A 4 86.29 4.58 51.20
C SER A 4 86.48 5.09 52.63
N THR A 5 86.01 4.35 53.64
CA THR A 5 86.29 4.67 55.05
C THR A 5 87.73 4.36 55.43
N LYS A 6 88.40 3.38 54.79
CA LYS A 6 89.84 3.15 54.93
C LYS A 6 90.62 4.35 54.43
N THR A 7 90.36 4.80 53.22
CA THR A 7 91.02 5.97 52.61
C THR A 7 90.73 7.26 53.37
N LEU A 8 89.47 7.50 53.78
CA LEU A 8 89.10 8.66 54.61
C LEU A 8 89.71 8.60 56.02
N SER A 9 89.80 7.41 56.63
CA SER A 9 90.45 7.26 57.95
C SER A 9 91.98 7.38 57.85
N GLU A 10 92.60 6.91 56.75
CA GLU A 10 94.00 7.21 56.40
C GLU A 10 94.22 8.72 56.25
N GLU A 11 93.32 9.45 55.61
CA GLU A 11 93.48 10.90 55.41
C GLU A 11 93.22 11.73 56.68
N LEU A 12 92.27 11.32 57.54
CA LEU A 12 91.78 12.15 58.65
C LEU A 12 92.30 11.73 60.04
N LEU A 13 92.69 10.48 60.26
CA LEU A 13 92.94 9.92 61.59
C LEU A 13 94.38 9.42 61.79
N CYS A 14 95.28 9.60 60.81
CA CYS A 14 96.66 9.12 60.85
C CYS A 14 97.48 9.58 62.08
N GLU A 15 97.12 10.69 62.72
CA GLU A 15 97.84 11.24 63.88
C GLU A 15 97.32 10.72 65.25
N LEU A 16 96.28 9.89 65.27
CA LEU A 16 95.72 9.33 66.51
C LEU A 16 96.32 7.96 66.85
N ASN A 17 96.70 7.76 68.11
CA ASN A 17 97.29 6.51 68.60
C ASN A 17 96.38 5.26 68.43
N ALA A 18 95.06 5.45 68.27
CA ALA A 18 94.09 4.37 68.05
C ALA A 18 93.93 3.98 66.56
N TYR A 19 94.59 4.70 65.65
CA TYR A 19 94.49 4.50 64.22
C TYR A 19 95.07 3.16 63.72
N PRO A 20 96.23 2.67 64.21
CA PRO A 20 96.77 1.37 63.78
C PRO A 20 95.84 0.20 64.11
N SER A 21 95.20 0.21 65.29
CA SER A 21 94.21 -0.81 65.65
C SER A 21 92.98 -0.76 64.76
N LEU A 22 92.48 0.44 64.44
CA LEU A 22 91.34 0.63 63.54
C LEU A 22 91.69 0.17 62.11
N LYS A 23 92.88 0.49 61.63
CA LYS A 23 93.39 0.05 60.31
C LYS A 23 93.46 -1.47 60.23
N THR A 24 93.98 -2.15 61.24
CA THR A 24 94.02 -3.62 61.27
C THR A 24 92.61 -4.24 61.30
N THR A 25 91.66 -3.63 62.00
CA THR A 25 90.26 -4.10 61.99
C THR A 25 89.60 -3.87 60.62
N ILE A 26 89.81 -2.69 60.01
CA ILE A 26 89.29 -2.39 58.68
C ILE A 26 89.92 -3.31 57.63
N ASP A 27 91.23 -3.57 57.70
CA ASP A 27 91.94 -4.47 56.79
C ASP A 27 91.49 -5.92 56.98
N GLY A 28 91.29 -6.38 58.22
CA GLY A 28 90.71 -7.69 58.51
C GLY A 28 89.30 -7.84 57.95
N SER A 29 88.43 -6.84 58.15
CA SER A 29 87.08 -6.84 57.56
C SER A 29 87.10 -6.76 56.02
N LEU A 30 88.07 -6.06 55.42
CA LEU A 30 88.23 -6.03 53.96
C LEU A 30 88.71 -7.37 53.42
N GLU A 31 89.60 -8.08 54.10
CA GLU A 31 90.03 -9.43 53.74
C GLU A 31 88.90 -10.45 53.89
N GLU A 32 88.10 -10.36 54.96
CA GLU A 32 86.90 -11.18 55.13
C GLU A 32 85.88 -10.93 54.02
N MET A 33 85.64 -9.66 53.67
CA MET A 33 84.73 -9.29 52.56
C MET A 33 85.24 -9.80 51.21
N ARG A 34 86.53 -9.62 50.90
CA ARG A 34 87.13 -10.13 49.65
C ARG A 34 87.11 -11.66 49.59
N SER A 35 87.32 -12.33 50.72
CA SER A 35 87.24 -13.79 50.80
C SER A 35 85.81 -14.29 50.58
N ALA A 36 84.81 -13.63 51.18
CA ALA A 36 83.41 -13.94 50.95
C ALA A 36 82.96 -13.67 49.50
N GLU A 37 83.46 -12.60 48.86
CA GLU A 37 83.20 -12.31 47.44
C GLU A 37 83.73 -13.43 46.53
N ILE A 38 84.95 -13.91 46.77
CA ILE A 38 85.54 -15.02 46.01
C ILE A 38 84.78 -16.33 46.29
N GLU A 39 84.43 -16.62 47.55
CA GLU A 39 83.68 -17.83 47.90
C GLU A 39 82.29 -17.88 47.26
N HIS A 40 81.55 -16.76 47.26
CA HIS A 40 80.26 -16.66 46.58
C HIS A 40 80.40 -16.79 45.06
N PHE A 41 81.44 -16.21 44.47
CA PHE A 41 81.71 -16.35 43.04
C PHE A 41 82.05 -17.80 42.65
N ASP A 42 82.88 -18.48 43.46
CA ASP A 42 83.26 -19.88 43.24
C ASP A 42 82.07 -20.83 43.44
N SER A 43 81.22 -20.57 44.43
CA SER A 43 79.96 -21.31 44.64
C SER A 43 79.04 -21.17 43.42
N TRP A 44 78.86 -19.93 42.93
CA TRP A 44 78.08 -19.68 41.71
C TRP A 44 78.69 -20.37 40.49
N CYS A 45 80.01 -20.34 40.33
CA CYS A 45 80.69 -21.04 39.23
C CYS A 45 80.46 -22.55 39.26
N ARG A 46 80.46 -23.16 40.45
CA ARG A 46 80.17 -24.60 40.63
C ARG A 46 78.72 -24.92 40.29
N GLU A 47 77.76 -24.20 40.88
CA GLU A 47 76.33 -24.39 40.63
C GLU A 47 75.98 -24.28 39.13
N ILE A 48 76.48 -23.25 38.46
CA ILE A 48 76.21 -23.05 37.04
C ILE A 48 76.92 -24.10 36.16
N THR A 49 78.11 -24.55 36.54
CA THR A 49 78.81 -25.60 35.79
C THR A 49 78.12 -26.96 35.94
N GLU A 50 77.64 -27.30 37.15
CA GLU A 50 76.82 -28.49 37.40
C GLU A 50 75.51 -28.45 36.61
N SER A 51 74.80 -27.32 36.61
CA SER A 51 73.59 -27.11 35.79
C SER A 51 73.83 -27.14 34.28
N ILE A 52 75.06 -26.88 33.80
CA ILE A 52 75.41 -27.02 32.37
C ILE A 52 75.70 -28.48 32.02
N ASP A 53 76.29 -29.24 32.94
CA ASP A 53 76.65 -30.65 32.75
C ASP A 53 75.39 -31.57 32.88
N GLU A 54 74.35 -31.17 33.61
CA GLU A 54 73.04 -31.85 33.65
C GLU A 54 72.19 -31.57 32.39
N GLN A 55 72.13 -32.55 31.47
CA GLN A 55 71.40 -32.43 30.19
C GLN A 55 69.86 -32.28 30.31
N SER A 56 69.28 -32.51 31.49
CA SER A 56 67.86 -32.28 31.76
C SER A 56 67.54 -30.87 32.26
N ASP A 57 68.55 -30.11 32.67
CA ASP A 57 68.34 -28.81 33.29
C ASP A 57 68.16 -27.72 32.21
N PRO A 58 67.24 -26.75 32.36
CA PRO A 58 66.88 -25.80 31.29
C PRO A 58 67.99 -24.84 30.86
N ILE A 59 69.18 -24.91 31.47
CA ILE A 59 70.36 -24.12 31.16
C ILE A 59 71.14 -24.74 29.99
N ALA A 60 71.13 -26.08 29.85
CA ALA A 60 71.68 -26.77 28.70
C ALA A 60 70.73 -26.61 27.49
N LEU A 61 71.00 -25.64 26.63
CA LEU A 61 70.19 -25.42 25.43
C LEU A 61 70.30 -26.64 24.50
N GLN A 62 69.24 -27.46 24.45
CA GLN A 62 69.15 -28.61 23.55
C GLN A 62 69.04 -28.11 22.11
N THR A 63 70.17 -27.99 21.43
CA THR A 63 70.19 -27.38 20.09
C THR A 63 69.39 -28.17 19.07
N THR A 64 69.19 -29.48 19.27
CA THR A 64 68.50 -30.42 18.38
C THR A 64 67.02 -30.69 18.72
N GLY A 65 66.47 -30.07 19.77
CA GLY A 65 65.08 -30.26 20.21
C GLY A 65 64.04 -29.49 19.38
N LYS A 66 62.74 -29.81 19.57
CA LYS A 66 61.63 -29.01 19.00
C LYS A 66 61.67 -27.59 19.57
N LEU A 67 61.39 -26.58 18.75
CA LEU A 67 61.42 -25.16 19.18
C LEU A 67 60.23 -24.77 20.07
N MET A 68 59.05 -25.31 19.77
CA MET A 68 57.81 -25.03 20.49
C MET A 68 57.03 -26.31 20.75
N SER A 69 56.37 -26.39 21.91
CA SER A 69 55.51 -27.50 22.29
C SER A 69 54.18 -26.99 22.81
N ILE A 70 53.10 -27.67 22.42
CA ILE A 70 51.75 -27.41 22.93
C ILE A 70 51.51 -28.35 24.10
N GLU A 71 51.17 -27.80 25.26
CA GLU A 71 50.86 -28.58 26.45
C GLU A 71 49.51 -29.28 26.31
N LYS A 72 49.48 -30.62 26.44
CA LYS A 72 48.28 -31.43 26.18
C LYS A 72 47.10 -31.16 27.13
N LYS A 73 47.33 -30.51 28.29
CA LYS A 73 46.30 -30.24 29.30
C LYS A 73 45.59 -28.90 29.12
N TYR A 74 46.31 -27.86 28.69
CA TYR A 74 45.79 -26.49 28.63
C TYR A 74 45.91 -25.84 27.24
N GLY A 75 46.48 -26.54 26.25
CA GLY A 75 46.66 -26.00 24.90
C GLY A 75 47.66 -24.84 24.80
N THR A 76 48.41 -24.57 25.87
CA THR A 76 49.37 -23.48 25.98
C THR A 76 50.61 -23.76 25.12
N LEU A 77 51.01 -22.76 24.33
CA LEU A 77 52.23 -22.81 23.53
C LEU A 77 53.44 -22.41 24.38
N ASN A 78 54.37 -23.33 24.57
CA ASN A 78 55.61 -23.12 25.33
C ASN A 78 56.82 -23.17 24.39
N VAL A 79 57.71 -22.18 24.53
CA VAL A 79 58.95 -22.08 23.76
C VAL A 79 60.08 -22.74 24.54
N ASN A 80 60.85 -23.61 23.88
CA ASN A 80 61.98 -24.32 24.48
C ASN A 80 63.22 -23.41 24.57
N TYR A 81 63.10 -22.34 25.35
CA TYR A 81 64.17 -21.41 25.73
C TYR A 81 63.91 -20.89 27.15
N SER A 82 64.71 -21.33 28.12
CA SER A 82 64.44 -21.08 29.53
C SER A 82 64.67 -19.62 29.93
N ASP A 83 63.89 -19.12 30.89
CA ASP A 83 64.10 -17.79 31.47
C ASP A 83 65.37 -17.73 32.33
N ARG A 84 65.83 -18.88 32.85
CA ARG A 84 67.09 -19.00 33.60
C ARG A 84 68.30 -18.75 32.71
N LEU A 85 68.25 -19.16 31.43
CA LEU A 85 69.30 -18.86 30.44
C LEU A 85 69.41 -17.36 30.15
N VAL A 86 68.28 -16.62 30.16
CA VAL A 86 68.30 -15.15 30.04
C VAL A 86 68.93 -14.50 31.28
N LYS A 87 68.65 -15.03 32.47
CA LYS A 87 69.29 -14.57 33.71
C LYS A 87 70.80 -14.84 33.66
N LEU A 88 71.22 -16.03 33.21
CA LEU A 88 72.62 -16.38 33.04
C LEU A 88 73.35 -15.42 32.09
N LEU A 89 72.75 -15.04 30.96
CA LEU A 89 73.32 -14.04 30.05
C LEU A 89 73.56 -12.68 30.72
N ARG A 90 72.67 -12.27 31.64
CA ARG A 90 72.85 -11.03 32.41
C ARG A 90 73.92 -11.18 33.48
N GLU A 91 73.90 -12.30 34.21
CA GLU A 91 74.88 -12.63 35.24
C GLU A 91 76.30 -12.67 34.66
N VAL A 92 76.52 -13.34 33.52
CA VAL A 92 77.83 -13.41 32.84
C VAL A 92 78.33 -12.02 32.40
N ARG A 93 77.45 -11.16 31.86
CA ARG A 93 77.83 -9.79 31.51
C ARG A 93 78.17 -8.94 32.73
N GLN A 94 77.40 -9.06 33.81
CA GLN A 94 77.62 -8.31 35.06
C GLN A 94 78.92 -8.75 35.73
N LEU A 95 79.14 -10.05 35.90
CA LEU A 95 80.35 -10.61 36.49
C LEU A 95 81.59 -10.30 35.64
N GLY A 96 81.46 -10.34 34.32
CA GLY A 96 82.54 -9.91 33.40
C GLY A 96 82.86 -8.42 33.52
N SER A 97 81.86 -7.55 33.70
CA SER A 97 82.06 -6.12 33.90
C SER A 97 82.67 -5.77 35.27
N LEU A 98 82.46 -6.63 36.27
CA LEU A 98 83.04 -6.51 37.61
C LEU A 98 84.49 -7.03 37.67
N GLY A 99 85.02 -7.59 36.58
CA GLY A 99 86.42 -8.03 36.48
C GLY A 99 86.69 -9.47 36.94
N PHE A 100 85.66 -10.28 37.21
CA PHE A 100 85.83 -11.69 37.56
C PHE A 100 86.19 -12.55 36.35
N ILE A 101 87.07 -13.54 36.53
CA ILE A 101 87.47 -14.48 35.47
C ILE A 101 86.46 -15.63 35.43
N ILE A 102 85.52 -15.56 34.49
CA ILE A 102 84.47 -16.56 34.33
C ILE A 102 85.02 -17.80 33.58
N PRO A 103 84.70 -19.03 34.01
CA PRO A 103 85.08 -20.25 33.30
C PRO A 103 84.65 -20.27 31.83
N SER A 104 85.54 -20.76 30.95
CA SER A 104 85.32 -20.79 29.50
C SER A 104 84.08 -21.60 29.07
N LYS A 105 83.71 -22.64 29.83
CA LYS A 105 82.46 -23.40 29.61
C LYS A 105 81.21 -22.53 29.72
N ILE A 106 81.14 -21.67 30.75
CA ILE A 106 80.01 -20.78 31.01
C ILE A 106 79.95 -19.68 29.94
N ILE A 107 81.11 -19.12 29.57
CA ILE A 107 81.23 -18.12 28.49
C ILE A 107 80.76 -18.72 27.14
N ASN A 108 81.16 -19.95 26.83
CA ASN A 108 80.75 -20.61 25.58
C ASN A 108 79.24 -20.87 25.55
N CYS A 109 78.64 -21.34 26.65
CA CYS A 109 77.19 -21.50 26.78
C CYS A 109 76.46 -20.16 26.61
N ALA A 110 76.95 -19.10 27.27
CA ALA A 110 76.40 -17.75 27.14
C ALA A 110 76.50 -17.21 25.70
N ASN A 111 77.65 -17.38 25.03
CA ASN A 111 77.82 -16.94 23.64
C ASN A 111 76.91 -17.69 22.66
N VAL A 112 76.65 -18.98 22.91
CA VAL A 112 75.70 -19.77 22.10
C VAL A 112 74.26 -19.31 22.37
N ALA A 113 73.89 -19.10 23.63
CA ALA A 113 72.57 -18.59 24.00
C ALA A 113 72.30 -17.17 23.46
N GLU A 114 73.31 -16.30 23.46
CA GLU A 114 73.20 -14.93 22.95
C GLU A 114 72.88 -14.88 21.46
N LYS A 115 73.42 -15.82 20.66
CA LYS A 115 73.10 -15.94 19.23
C LYS A 115 71.61 -16.17 18.97
N PHE A 116 70.95 -16.95 19.84
CA PHE A 116 69.55 -17.33 19.69
C PHE A 116 68.57 -16.49 20.50
N TYR A 117 69.07 -15.67 21.43
CA TYR A 117 68.26 -14.83 22.32
C TYR A 117 67.26 -13.95 21.55
N LYS A 118 67.68 -13.31 20.45
CA LYS A 118 66.80 -12.48 19.62
C LYS A 118 65.62 -13.27 19.05
N TYR A 119 65.88 -14.47 18.52
CA TYR A 119 64.85 -15.35 17.97
C TYR A 119 63.92 -15.91 19.05
N ALA A 120 64.46 -16.23 20.22
CA ALA A 120 63.69 -16.74 21.35
C ALA A 120 62.69 -15.72 21.91
N ILE A 121 63.05 -14.43 21.98
CA ILE A 121 62.12 -13.37 22.38
C ILE A 121 60.94 -13.30 21.42
N VAL A 122 61.22 -13.35 20.11
CA VAL A 122 60.17 -13.26 19.08
C VAL A 122 59.23 -14.46 19.18
N LEU A 123 59.76 -15.67 19.34
CA LEU A 123 58.94 -16.87 19.55
C LEU A 123 58.10 -16.77 20.83
N LYS A 124 58.65 -16.24 21.93
CA LYS A 124 57.89 -16.01 23.18
C LYS A 124 56.77 -14.99 22.98
N GLN A 125 57.00 -13.94 22.21
CA GLN A 125 55.96 -12.96 21.86
C GLN A 125 54.83 -13.62 21.06
N VAL A 126 55.15 -14.47 20.09
CA VAL A 126 54.12 -15.17 19.31
C VAL A 126 53.38 -16.23 20.13
N ALA A 127 54.07 -16.91 21.05
CA ALA A 127 53.44 -17.84 21.99
C ALA A 127 52.50 -17.13 22.98
N HIS A 128 52.93 -15.99 23.53
CA HIS A 128 52.07 -15.15 24.35
C HIS A 128 50.84 -14.65 23.57
N PHE A 129 51.03 -14.27 22.30
CA PHE A 129 49.93 -13.91 21.42
C PHE A 129 48.94 -15.06 21.24
N TYR A 130 49.40 -16.27 20.93
CA TYR A 130 48.52 -17.43 20.77
C TYR A 130 47.73 -17.76 22.05
N ASN A 131 48.38 -17.68 23.22
CA ASN A 131 47.73 -17.97 24.50
C ASN A 131 46.71 -16.88 24.90
N THR A 132 46.81 -15.67 24.35
CA THR A 132 45.90 -14.55 24.67
C THR A 132 44.83 -14.30 23.62
N ILE A 133 45.03 -14.78 22.38
CA ILE A 133 44.14 -14.44 21.28
C ILE A 133 42.75 -15.05 21.45
N GLU A 134 42.63 -16.25 22.03
CA GLU A 134 41.34 -16.90 22.31
C GLU A 134 40.45 -16.01 23.20
N GLN A 135 41.02 -15.38 24.23
CA GLN A 135 40.32 -14.43 25.10
C GLN A 135 39.92 -13.13 24.36
N GLN A 136 40.64 -12.79 23.30
CA GLN A 136 40.31 -11.67 22.43
C GLN A 136 39.33 -12.06 21.32
N MET A 137 38.92 -13.31 21.16
CA MET A 137 37.90 -13.66 20.16
C MET A 137 36.50 -13.53 20.75
N LEU A 138 35.57 -12.96 19.98
CA LEU A 138 34.15 -12.99 20.35
C LEU A 138 33.62 -14.42 20.16
N PRO A 139 32.93 -15.04 21.13
CA PRO A 139 32.43 -16.42 21.01
C PRO A 139 31.56 -16.66 19.77
N CYS A 140 30.76 -15.68 19.38
CA CYS A 140 29.91 -15.77 18.18
C CYS A 140 30.67 -15.65 16.85
N GLN A 141 31.95 -15.24 16.87
CA GLN A 141 32.81 -15.07 15.69
C GLN A 141 33.95 -16.09 15.62
N GLN A 142 34.15 -16.91 16.67
CA GLN A 142 35.23 -17.91 16.72
C GLN A 142 35.22 -18.86 15.50
N ALA A 143 34.03 -19.31 15.08
CA ALA A 143 33.88 -20.18 13.91
C ALA A 143 34.37 -19.54 12.60
N MET A 144 34.34 -18.20 12.48
CA MET A 144 34.80 -17.47 11.29
C MET A 144 36.31 -17.28 11.23
N MET A 145 37.02 -17.57 12.31
CA MET A 145 38.49 -17.49 12.41
C MET A 145 39.13 -18.87 12.55
N LEU A 146 38.31 -19.94 12.52
CA LEU A 146 38.76 -21.31 12.73
C LEU A 146 39.74 -21.74 11.64
N ASP A 147 39.50 -21.36 10.39
CA ASP A 147 40.39 -21.73 9.28
C ASP A 147 41.76 -21.09 9.44
N GLU A 148 41.82 -19.78 9.77
CA GLU A 148 43.07 -19.08 10.04
C GLU A 148 43.78 -19.62 11.30
N ALA A 149 43.04 -19.95 12.35
CA ALA A 149 43.59 -20.57 13.56
C ALA A 149 44.17 -21.97 13.27
N LEU A 150 43.48 -22.78 12.47
CA LEU A 150 43.98 -24.09 12.03
C LEU A 150 45.20 -23.96 11.12
N THR A 151 45.29 -22.92 10.27
CA THR A 151 46.53 -22.68 9.50
C THR A 151 47.70 -22.31 10.41
N PHE A 152 47.46 -21.55 11.48
CA PHE A 152 48.47 -21.23 12.48
C PHE A 152 48.92 -22.48 13.26
N GLU A 153 47.98 -23.33 13.67
CA GLU A 153 48.28 -24.60 14.34
C GLU A 153 49.00 -25.60 13.44
N LYS A 154 48.65 -25.71 12.16
CA LYS A 154 49.32 -26.60 11.20
C LYS A 154 50.81 -26.28 11.06
N LEU A 155 51.17 -25.00 11.08
CA LEU A 155 52.57 -24.55 11.07
C LEU A 155 53.35 -25.02 12.32
N ILE A 156 52.66 -25.34 13.42
CA ILE A 156 53.25 -25.81 14.68
C ILE A 156 53.20 -27.35 14.77
N ILE A 157 52.18 -28.00 14.22
CA ILE A 157 51.87 -29.42 14.41
C ILE A 157 52.45 -30.36 13.32
N ASP A 158 52.69 -29.88 12.09
CA ASP A 158 53.20 -30.69 10.95
C ASP A 158 54.68 -31.09 11.06
N GLY A 159 55.02 -31.76 12.16
CA GLY A 159 56.15 -32.68 12.29
C GLY A 159 55.71 -34.13 12.46
N LYS A 160 54.48 -34.52 12.06
CA LYS A 160 53.97 -35.87 12.31
C LYS A 160 53.59 -36.72 11.11
N LYS A 161 53.44 -36.21 9.88
CA LYS A 161 53.21 -37.08 8.71
C LYS A 161 53.85 -36.53 7.43
N GLY A 162 55.02 -37.09 7.09
CA GLY A 162 55.33 -37.49 5.72
C GLY A 162 55.46 -36.41 4.64
N ASP A 163 56.21 -35.33 4.88
CA ASP A 163 56.89 -34.64 3.78
C ASP A 163 58.28 -34.14 4.21
N THR A 164 59.30 -34.68 3.56
CA THR A 164 60.73 -34.55 3.86
C THR A 164 61.29 -33.22 3.37
N ALA A 165 61.24 -32.17 4.21
CA ALA A 165 62.18 -31.03 4.17
C ALA A 165 62.11 -30.07 5.37
N MET A 166 60.99 -30.04 6.12
CA MET A 166 60.74 -29.01 7.16
C MET A 166 60.52 -29.55 8.60
N ALA A 167 60.76 -30.84 8.85
CA ALA A 167 60.26 -31.50 10.07
C ALA A 167 61.07 -31.29 11.38
N THR A 168 62.24 -30.65 11.35
CA THR A 168 62.96 -30.28 12.59
C THR A 168 63.76 -29.01 12.34
N VAL A 169 63.11 -27.85 12.39
CA VAL A 169 63.86 -26.60 12.56
C VAL A 169 64.42 -26.64 13.98
N THR A 170 65.73 -26.85 14.08
CA THR A 170 66.49 -26.89 15.32
C THR A 170 67.18 -25.54 15.53
N TRP A 171 67.66 -25.25 16.73
CA TRP A 171 68.40 -24.01 16.98
C TRP A 171 69.68 -23.92 16.13
N ASP A 172 70.21 -25.04 15.62
CA ASP A 172 71.45 -25.10 14.84
C ASP A 172 71.44 -24.35 13.49
N ASN A 173 70.25 -24.09 12.90
CA ASN A 173 70.16 -23.42 11.59
C ASN A 173 69.44 -22.06 11.65
N PRO A 174 70.18 -20.94 11.78
CA PRO A 174 69.59 -19.61 11.95
C PRO A 174 68.78 -19.12 10.74
N ALA A 175 69.11 -19.54 9.51
CA ALA A 175 68.40 -19.10 8.31
C ALA A 175 67.00 -19.75 8.20
N LYS A 176 66.91 -21.06 8.47
CA LYS A 176 65.61 -21.77 8.50
C LYS A 176 64.76 -21.36 9.70
N LEU A 177 65.39 -21.03 10.83
CA LEU A 177 64.72 -20.49 12.02
C LEU A 177 64.08 -19.13 11.73
N GLN A 178 64.81 -18.25 11.03
CA GLN A 178 64.29 -16.95 10.64
C GLN A 178 63.10 -17.07 9.68
N GLU A 179 63.19 -17.90 8.64
CA GLU A 179 62.08 -18.13 7.70
C GLU A 179 60.83 -18.71 8.41
N PHE A 180 61.04 -19.62 9.36
CA PHE A 180 59.96 -20.17 10.18
C PHE A 180 59.29 -19.10 11.06
N ILE A 181 60.09 -18.24 11.71
CA ILE A 181 59.59 -17.13 12.53
C ILE A 181 58.81 -16.13 11.68
N GLU A 182 59.31 -15.78 10.49
CA GLU A 182 58.63 -14.86 9.57
C GLU A 182 57.26 -15.41 9.16
N ARG A 183 57.17 -16.68 8.75
CA ARG A 183 55.89 -17.32 8.39
C ARG A 183 54.92 -17.40 9.57
N LEU A 184 55.43 -17.68 10.77
CA LEU A 184 54.62 -17.75 12.00
C LEU A 184 54.09 -16.35 12.40
N GLN A 185 54.93 -15.32 12.28
CA GLN A 185 54.54 -13.93 12.50
C GLN A 185 53.51 -13.46 11.46
N GLU A 186 53.67 -13.82 10.19
CA GLU A 186 52.68 -13.53 9.14
C GLU A 186 51.33 -14.20 9.42
N ALA A 187 51.34 -15.46 9.86
CA ALA A 187 50.12 -16.15 10.27
C ALA A 187 49.44 -15.48 11.48
N ALA A 188 50.21 -15.10 12.51
CA ALA A 188 49.71 -14.36 13.68
C ALA A 188 49.15 -12.98 13.29
N GLN A 189 49.82 -12.25 12.40
CA GLN A 189 49.37 -10.95 11.92
C GLN A 189 48.07 -11.07 11.11
N ARG A 190 47.96 -12.07 10.22
CA ARG A 190 46.71 -12.35 9.48
C ARG A 190 45.54 -12.58 10.42
N LEU A 191 45.73 -13.43 11.45
CA LEU A 191 44.72 -13.71 12.46
C LEU A 191 44.34 -12.46 13.27
N THR A 192 45.31 -11.63 13.65
CA THR A 192 45.08 -10.35 14.35
C THR A 192 44.26 -9.37 13.51
N VAL A 193 44.64 -9.18 12.25
CA VAL A 193 43.94 -8.27 11.33
C VAL A 193 42.52 -8.77 11.09
N ARG A 194 42.31 -10.08 10.97
CA ARG A 194 40.98 -10.67 10.81
C ARG A 194 40.09 -10.42 12.04
N ASN A 195 40.60 -10.69 13.25
CA ASN A 195 39.86 -10.44 14.49
C ASN A 195 39.48 -8.96 14.65
N ARG A 196 40.43 -8.04 14.40
CA ARG A 196 40.16 -6.59 14.45
C ARG A 196 39.05 -6.16 13.47
N LYS A 197 39.07 -6.67 12.23
CA LYS A 197 38.03 -6.38 11.23
C LYS A 197 36.66 -6.92 11.68
N LEU A 198 36.60 -8.14 12.19
CA LEU A 198 35.34 -8.76 12.64
C LEU A 198 34.76 -8.05 13.87
N ARG A 199 35.61 -7.63 14.82
CA ARG A 199 35.20 -6.80 15.97
C ARG A 199 34.67 -5.44 15.54
N LYS A 200 35.32 -4.79 14.57
CA LYS A 200 34.84 -3.52 14.02
C LYS A 200 33.45 -3.67 13.39
N ALA A 201 33.28 -4.68 12.53
CA ALA A 201 31.98 -4.98 11.92
C ALA A 201 30.91 -5.31 12.98
N HIS A 202 31.26 -6.01 14.06
CA HIS A 202 30.35 -6.26 15.19
C HIS A 202 29.92 -4.97 15.89
N SER A 203 30.86 -4.04 16.14
CA SER A 203 30.55 -2.76 16.78
C SER A 203 29.65 -1.88 15.92
N GLU A 204 29.91 -1.81 14.60
CA GLU A 204 29.08 -1.07 13.65
C GLU A 204 27.65 -1.61 13.61
N ILE A 205 27.46 -2.93 13.59
CA ILE A 205 26.12 -3.54 13.64
C ILE A 205 25.44 -3.27 14.99
N CYS A 206 26.19 -3.24 16.09
CA CYS A 206 25.66 -2.90 17.42
C CYS A 206 25.03 -1.50 17.44
N GLU A 207 25.75 -0.49 16.92
CA GLU A 207 25.25 0.88 16.81
C GLU A 207 23.95 0.94 15.99
N LYS A 208 23.90 0.21 14.88
CA LYS A 208 22.71 0.13 14.01
C LYS A 208 21.52 -0.55 14.69
N VAL A 209 21.74 -1.61 15.48
CA VAL A 209 20.65 -2.26 16.23
C VAL A 209 20.15 -1.36 17.37
N ILE A 210 21.02 -0.60 18.02
CA ILE A 210 20.62 0.41 19.02
C ILE A 210 19.79 1.52 18.37
N GLU A 211 20.15 1.95 17.15
CA GLU A 211 19.36 2.88 16.36
C GLU A 211 17.95 2.34 16.11
N LEU A 212 17.81 1.08 15.67
CA LEU A 212 16.51 0.41 15.48
C LEU A 212 15.65 0.38 16.75
N MET A 213 16.26 0.23 17.94
CA MET A 213 15.51 0.22 19.20
C MET A 213 14.79 1.53 19.49
N ASN A 214 15.19 2.65 18.87
CA ASN A 214 14.60 3.97 19.09
C ASN A 214 13.67 4.43 17.96
N LEU A 215 13.57 3.66 16.87
CA LEU A 215 12.76 4.03 15.71
C LEU A 215 11.36 3.42 15.78
N ASP A 216 10.37 4.26 15.52
CA ASP A 216 8.96 3.86 15.53
C ASP A 216 8.63 2.98 14.31
N LEU A 217 8.07 1.80 14.57
CA LEU A 217 7.79 0.78 13.55
C LEU A 217 6.68 1.20 12.57
N LEU A 218 5.78 2.11 12.96
CA LEU A 218 4.65 2.57 12.13
C LEU A 218 4.99 3.85 11.36
N LYS A 219 5.63 4.82 12.02
CA LYS A 219 5.95 6.12 11.38
C LYS A 219 7.16 6.04 10.47
N GLU A 220 8.15 5.22 10.82
CA GLU A 220 9.47 5.22 10.18
C GLU A 220 9.84 3.88 9.54
N VAL A 221 8.85 3.22 8.92
CA VAL A 221 9.01 1.94 8.21
C VAL A 221 10.16 1.97 7.20
N ASN A 222 10.34 3.09 6.50
CA ASN A 222 11.40 3.23 5.49
C ASN A 222 12.79 3.25 6.12
N LYS A 223 12.98 4.00 7.22
CA LYS A 223 14.26 4.02 7.96
C LYS A 223 14.60 2.65 8.54
N TRP A 224 13.60 1.94 9.06
CA TRP A 224 13.74 0.55 9.49
C TRP A 224 14.26 -0.36 8.37
N LYS A 225 13.73 -0.22 7.15
CA LYS A 225 14.19 -0.99 5.98
C LYS A 225 15.62 -0.61 5.57
N ASP A 226 15.94 0.68 5.57
CA ASP A 226 17.27 1.17 5.17
C ASP A 226 18.37 0.64 6.10
N ILE A 227 18.17 0.72 7.42
CA ILE A 227 19.12 0.20 8.40
C ILE A 227 19.26 -1.32 8.28
N MET A 228 18.16 -2.04 8.03
CA MET A 228 18.21 -3.50 7.80
C MET A 228 18.98 -3.86 6.52
N LEU A 229 18.89 -3.05 5.46
CA LEU A 229 19.68 -3.21 4.24
C LEU A 229 21.17 -2.97 4.51
N GLU A 230 21.52 -1.94 5.29
CA GLU A 230 22.90 -1.68 5.71
C GLU A 230 23.49 -2.85 6.51
N ILE A 231 22.73 -3.39 7.49
CA ILE A 231 23.15 -4.56 8.27
C ILE A 231 23.40 -5.75 7.33
N ARG A 232 22.47 -6.06 6.43
CA ARG A 232 22.64 -7.16 5.46
C ARG A 232 23.82 -6.96 4.52
N ALA A 233 24.08 -5.73 4.08
CA ALA A 233 25.23 -5.41 3.24
C ALA A 233 26.56 -5.69 3.98
N LYS A 234 26.64 -5.41 5.29
CA LYS A 234 27.80 -5.73 6.12
C LYS A 234 28.03 -7.25 6.26
N PHE A 235 26.95 -8.03 6.38
CA PHE A 235 27.06 -9.49 6.35
C PHE A 235 27.54 -10.01 4.99
N ALA A 236 26.98 -9.48 3.89
CA ALA A 236 27.40 -9.84 2.54
C ALA A 236 28.87 -9.48 2.26
N GLU A 237 29.36 -8.36 2.81
CA GLU A 237 30.78 -8.00 2.77
C GLU A 237 31.64 -9.06 3.46
N GLN A 238 31.28 -9.49 4.67
CA GLN A 238 32.05 -10.50 5.41
C GLN A 238 31.97 -11.90 4.78
N GLU A 239 30.87 -12.23 4.12
CA GLU A 239 30.68 -13.51 3.41
C GLU A 239 31.68 -13.66 2.26
N ARG A 240 31.92 -12.59 1.48
CA ARG A 240 32.91 -12.58 0.39
C ARG A 240 34.33 -12.91 0.85
N TYR A 241 34.66 -12.62 2.12
CA TYR A 241 35.98 -12.90 2.69
C TYR A 241 36.08 -14.28 3.37
N ALA A 242 34.97 -14.82 3.90
CA ALA A 242 34.99 -16.07 4.69
C ALA A 242 34.75 -17.33 3.86
N GLY A 243 34.25 -17.22 2.62
CA GLY A 243 34.07 -18.34 1.67
C GLY A 243 33.00 -19.37 2.04
N SER A 244 32.69 -19.58 3.33
CA SER A 244 31.72 -20.59 3.80
C SER A 244 30.63 -19.97 4.69
N LYS A 245 29.37 -20.08 4.25
CA LYS A 245 28.18 -19.68 5.02
C LYS A 245 28.04 -20.41 6.36
N SER A 246 28.62 -21.60 6.50
CA SER A 246 28.57 -22.41 7.72
C SER A 246 29.22 -21.68 8.90
N ASN A 247 30.37 -21.07 8.66
CA ASN A 247 31.18 -20.44 9.70
C ASN A 247 30.54 -19.15 10.24
N MET A 248 29.63 -18.53 9.47
CA MET A 248 28.90 -17.32 9.87
C MET A 248 27.61 -17.60 10.66
N ARG A 249 27.14 -18.86 10.72
CA ARG A 249 25.84 -19.20 11.32
C ARG A 249 25.71 -18.75 12.77
N ALA A 250 26.75 -18.94 13.58
CA ALA A 250 26.73 -18.53 14.99
C ALA A 250 26.60 -17.00 15.15
N TRP A 251 27.26 -16.24 14.29
CA TRP A 251 27.22 -14.79 14.29
C TRP A 251 25.87 -14.25 13.80
N ILE A 252 25.31 -14.84 12.74
CA ILE A 252 24.01 -14.44 12.20
C ILE A 252 22.90 -14.72 13.22
N VAL A 253 22.88 -15.92 13.83
CA VAL A 253 21.90 -16.29 14.86
C VAL A 253 21.97 -15.36 16.08
N HIS A 254 23.17 -14.93 16.47
CA HIS A 254 23.32 -13.95 17.54
C HIS A 254 22.62 -12.62 17.21
N TRP A 255 22.84 -12.10 16.01
CA TRP A 255 22.28 -10.81 15.60
C TRP A 255 20.78 -10.86 15.31
N ASP A 256 20.26 -11.95 14.71
CA ASP A 256 18.81 -12.14 14.56
C ASP A 256 18.10 -12.11 15.93
N ARG A 257 18.73 -12.63 16.99
CA ARG A 257 18.19 -12.54 18.35
C ARG A 257 18.24 -11.12 18.94
N GLN A 258 19.21 -10.29 18.58
CA GLN A 258 19.23 -8.89 19.04
C GLN A 258 18.22 -8.04 18.27
N ILE A 259 18.09 -8.25 16.95
CA ILE A 259 17.06 -7.61 16.12
C ILE A 259 15.67 -8.00 16.61
N TYR A 260 15.46 -9.26 16.99
CA TYR A 260 14.23 -9.71 17.63
C TYR A 260 13.88 -8.88 18.88
N LYS A 261 14.85 -8.59 19.75
CA LYS A 261 14.60 -7.75 20.95
C LYS A 261 14.25 -6.31 20.58
N ALA A 262 14.94 -5.74 19.60
CA ALA A 262 14.65 -4.39 19.13
C ALA A 262 13.23 -4.30 18.55
N LEU A 263 12.85 -5.28 17.73
CA LEU A 263 11.51 -5.41 17.18
C LEU A 263 10.48 -5.63 18.30
N ASP A 264 10.77 -6.43 19.33
CA ASP A 264 9.85 -6.72 20.46
C ASP A 264 9.56 -5.55 21.35
N LEU A 265 10.55 -4.70 21.58
CA LEU A 265 10.33 -3.43 22.27
C LEU A 265 9.36 -2.55 21.47
N GLN A 266 9.66 -2.32 20.19
CA GLN A 266 8.87 -1.42 19.34
C GLN A 266 7.48 -1.97 19.02
N TYR A 267 7.35 -3.29 18.84
CA TYR A 267 6.06 -3.93 18.63
C TYR A 267 5.14 -3.80 19.84
N ARG A 268 5.67 -3.95 21.07
CA ARG A 268 4.88 -3.74 22.30
C ARG A 268 4.40 -2.30 22.43
N TRP A 269 5.29 -1.33 22.20
CA TRP A 269 4.91 0.09 22.21
C TRP A 269 3.90 0.43 21.12
N GLY A 270 4.05 -0.12 19.92
CA GLY A 270 3.11 0.08 18.83
C GLY A 270 1.74 -0.56 19.10
N ILE A 271 1.66 -1.70 19.80
CA ILE A 271 0.38 -2.27 20.26
C ILE A 271 -0.31 -1.31 21.24
N GLU A 272 0.42 -0.78 22.23
CA GLU A 272 -0.15 0.09 23.27
C GLU A 272 -0.59 1.45 22.72
N SER A 273 0.13 1.99 21.73
CA SER A 273 -0.11 3.32 21.14
C SER A 273 -0.83 3.29 19.79
N LEU A 274 -1.29 2.12 19.33
CA LEU A 274 -1.83 1.90 17.99
C LEU A 274 -2.91 2.92 17.59
N HIS A 275 -3.88 3.14 18.48
CA HIS A 275 -5.02 4.04 18.30
C HIS A 275 -4.62 5.51 18.05
N ALA A 276 -3.49 5.97 18.60
CA ALA A 276 -2.98 7.32 18.40
C ALA A 276 -2.13 7.47 17.13
N GLN A 277 -1.72 6.35 16.53
CA GLN A 277 -0.74 6.31 15.44
C GLN A 277 -1.33 5.86 14.10
N ILE A 278 -2.56 5.31 14.10
CA ILE A 278 -3.29 5.01 12.86
C ILE A 278 -3.54 6.31 12.09
N PRO A 279 -3.32 6.33 10.75
CA PRO A 279 -3.64 7.49 9.92
C PRO A 279 -5.08 7.96 10.09
N GLN A 280 -5.28 9.28 10.06
CA GLN A 280 -6.61 9.86 10.29
C GLN A 280 -7.62 9.38 9.24
N ILE A 281 -8.73 8.80 9.70
CA ILE A 281 -9.85 8.39 8.87
C ILE A 281 -10.85 9.54 8.84
N GLN A 282 -11.05 10.13 7.66
CA GLN A 282 -12.05 11.17 7.45
C GLN A 282 -13.42 10.55 7.23
N VAL A 283 -14.41 11.03 7.97
CA VAL A 283 -15.80 10.57 7.93
C VAL A 283 -16.70 11.79 7.84
N GLN A 284 -17.72 11.73 6.99
CA GLN A 284 -18.74 12.76 6.88
C GLN A 284 -20.05 12.21 7.43
N LEU A 285 -20.68 12.96 8.33
CA LEU A 285 -22.05 12.67 8.74
C LEU A 285 -22.99 13.38 7.75
N VAL A 286 -23.91 12.64 7.14
CA VAL A 286 -24.83 13.15 6.12
C VAL A 286 -26.26 12.74 6.48
N PHE A 287 -27.21 13.64 6.25
CA PHE A 287 -28.64 13.35 6.33
C PHE A 287 -29.17 13.02 4.94
N LYS A 288 -29.59 11.76 4.70
CA LYS A 288 -30.12 11.30 3.40
C LYS A 288 -31.21 10.24 3.65
N GLU A 289 -32.27 10.25 2.83
CA GLU A 289 -33.40 9.30 2.95
C GLU A 289 -34.02 9.30 4.37
N GLN A 290 -34.19 10.49 4.96
CA GLN A 290 -34.75 10.69 6.30
C GLN A 290 -33.98 10.00 7.44
N ARG A 291 -32.72 9.61 7.23
CA ARG A 291 -31.85 9.00 8.24
C ARG A 291 -30.46 9.62 8.28
N LEU A 292 -29.87 9.61 9.47
CA LEU A 292 -28.45 9.92 9.66
C LEU A 292 -27.60 8.77 9.14
N GLN A 293 -26.71 9.06 8.20
CA GLN A 293 -25.79 8.09 7.64
C GLN A 293 -24.35 8.61 7.75
N LEU A 294 -23.45 7.78 8.25
CA LEU A 294 -22.01 8.01 8.17
C LEU A 294 -21.55 7.65 6.75
N ARG A 295 -20.75 8.52 6.14
CA ARG A 295 -20.06 8.28 4.87
C ARG A 295 -18.55 8.36 5.09
N PRO A 296 -17.79 7.27 4.89
CA PRO A 296 -18.24 5.91 4.60
C PRO A 296 -19.05 5.26 5.75
N PRO A 297 -19.81 4.18 5.52
CA PRO A 297 -20.61 3.52 6.56
C PRO A 297 -19.72 2.94 7.66
N ILE A 298 -20.29 2.72 8.85
CA ILE A 298 -19.53 2.27 10.04
C ILE A 298 -18.81 0.95 9.81
N GLU A 299 -19.38 0.05 9.01
CA GLU A 299 -18.77 -1.22 8.62
C GLU A 299 -17.52 -1.01 7.78
N GLU A 300 -17.53 -0.04 6.87
CA GLU A 300 -16.37 0.30 6.04
C GLU A 300 -15.27 0.99 6.86
N ILE A 301 -15.66 1.85 7.82
CA ILE A 301 -14.73 2.48 8.77
C ILE A 301 -14.08 1.40 9.65
N ARG A 302 -14.89 0.49 10.23
CA ARG A 302 -14.40 -0.68 10.99
C ARG A 302 -13.46 -1.53 10.14
N ALA A 303 -13.83 -1.84 8.90
CA ALA A 303 -12.98 -2.60 7.99
C ALA A 303 -11.64 -1.91 7.68
N LYS A 304 -11.64 -0.59 7.47
CA LYS A 304 -10.40 0.19 7.27
C LYS A 304 -9.53 0.18 8.53
N TYR A 305 -10.11 0.45 9.70
CA TYR A 305 -9.41 0.43 10.97
C TYR A 305 -8.77 -0.94 11.26
N TYR A 306 -9.56 -2.02 11.19
CA TYR A 306 -9.05 -3.38 11.42
C TYR A 306 -8.06 -3.84 10.36
N ARG A 307 -8.14 -3.32 9.13
CA ARG A 307 -7.13 -3.59 8.09
C ARG A 307 -5.79 -2.97 8.46
N GLU A 308 -5.77 -1.71 8.92
CA GLU A 308 -4.52 -1.07 9.38
C GLU A 308 -3.97 -1.74 10.64
N MET A 309 -4.84 -2.10 11.59
CA MET A 309 -4.44 -2.89 12.74
C MET A 309 -3.85 -4.25 12.33
N LYS A 310 -4.49 -4.99 11.42
CA LYS A 310 -4.00 -6.28 10.92
C LYS A 310 -2.68 -6.13 10.17
N LYS A 311 -2.50 -5.06 9.38
CA LYS A 311 -1.22 -4.75 8.73
C LYS A 311 -0.11 -4.64 9.76
N PHE A 312 -0.31 -3.86 10.83
CA PHE A 312 0.65 -3.71 11.92
C PHE A 312 0.94 -5.03 12.65
N LEU A 313 -0.11 -5.75 13.07
CA LEU A 313 0.02 -7.03 13.77
C LEU A 313 0.72 -8.11 12.92
N SER A 314 0.65 -8.00 11.59
CA SER A 314 1.31 -8.92 10.65
C SER A 314 2.78 -8.60 10.38
N ILE A 315 3.32 -7.47 10.86
CA ILE A 315 4.71 -7.07 10.61
C ILE A 315 5.70 -8.16 11.05
N PRO A 316 5.62 -8.73 12.27
CA PRO A 316 6.55 -9.78 12.70
C PRO A 316 6.51 -11.06 11.86
N GLN A 317 5.36 -11.38 11.26
CA GLN A 317 5.21 -12.55 10.39
C GLN A 317 5.88 -12.34 9.02
N LYS A 318 5.87 -11.09 8.52
CA LYS A 318 6.47 -10.72 7.24
C LYS A 318 7.93 -10.26 7.38
N PHE A 319 8.38 -10.05 8.61
CA PHE A 319 9.73 -9.57 8.89
C PHE A 319 10.76 -10.63 8.52
N ARG A 320 11.71 -10.24 7.66
CA ARG A 320 12.85 -11.08 7.31
C ARG A 320 14.08 -10.59 8.03
N GLY A 321 14.75 -11.48 8.75
CA GLY A 321 15.99 -11.18 9.46
C GLY A 321 17.21 -11.11 8.53
N ILE A 322 18.35 -11.54 9.05
CA ILE A 322 19.61 -11.67 8.30
C ILE A 322 19.67 -13.05 7.61
N LEU A 323 19.18 -14.11 8.27
CA LEU A 323 18.99 -15.43 7.65
C LEU A 323 17.71 -15.47 6.81
N ASP A 324 17.84 -15.50 5.49
CA ASP A 324 16.71 -15.66 4.56
C ASP A 324 16.31 -17.13 4.38
N THR A 325 15.94 -17.79 5.48
CA THR A 325 15.41 -19.16 5.47
C THR A 325 14.08 -19.21 6.18
N GLU A 326 13.15 -20.04 5.70
CA GLU A 326 11.79 -20.15 6.27
C GLU A 326 11.80 -20.49 7.77
N GLN A 327 12.78 -21.27 8.24
CA GLN A 327 12.93 -21.61 9.65
C GLN A 327 13.39 -20.43 10.52
N ALA A 328 14.19 -19.50 9.97
CA ALA A 328 14.64 -18.31 10.70
C ALA A 328 13.52 -17.27 10.84
N ASN A 329 12.63 -17.17 9.85
CA ASN A 329 11.49 -16.26 9.89
C ASN A 329 10.44 -16.67 10.96
N LYS A 330 10.41 -17.96 11.35
CA LYS A 330 9.54 -18.42 12.46
C LYS A 330 9.89 -17.77 13.81
N ILE A 331 11.14 -17.36 14.02
CA ILE A 331 11.58 -16.72 15.28
C ILE A 331 10.79 -15.42 15.52
N TYR A 332 10.60 -14.62 14.47
CA TYR A 332 9.87 -13.36 14.54
C TYR A 332 8.34 -13.58 14.65
N ALA A 333 7.80 -14.65 14.04
CA ALA A 333 6.37 -14.95 14.11
C ALA A 333 5.89 -15.33 15.53
N VAL A 334 6.72 -16.03 16.33
CA VAL A 334 6.41 -16.43 17.74
C VAL A 334 6.11 -15.22 18.64
N MET A 335 6.59 -14.04 18.24
CA MET A 335 6.31 -12.77 18.91
C MET A 335 4.82 -12.41 18.99
N ILE A 336 4.03 -12.80 17.98
CA ILE A 336 2.60 -12.53 17.93
C ILE A 336 1.91 -13.33 19.03
N GLU A 337 2.25 -14.61 19.18
CA GLU A 337 1.71 -15.49 20.22
C GLU A 337 2.08 -15.01 21.63
N ARG A 338 3.33 -14.57 21.83
CA ARG A 338 3.80 -14.06 23.14
C ARG A 338 3.11 -12.78 23.60
N ASN A 339 2.74 -11.92 22.66
CA ASN A 339 2.08 -10.64 22.96
C ASN A 339 0.55 -10.71 22.76
N ALA A 340 -0.03 -11.89 22.54
CA ALA A 340 -1.45 -12.07 22.24
C ALA A 340 -2.38 -11.58 23.36
N ASN A 341 -1.94 -11.66 24.62
CA ASN A 341 -2.65 -11.13 25.78
C ASN A 341 -2.90 -9.61 25.70
N ARG A 342 -2.03 -8.87 25.01
CA ARG A 342 -2.18 -7.41 24.83
C ARG A 342 -3.20 -7.05 23.76
N PHE A 343 -3.55 -7.98 22.87
CA PHE A 343 -4.54 -7.71 21.82
C PHE A 343 -5.92 -7.44 22.40
N HIS A 344 -6.30 -8.08 23.51
CA HIS A 344 -7.58 -7.84 24.16
C HIS A 344 -7.79 -6.35 24.48
N SER A 345 -6.78 -5.69 25.06
CA SER A 345 -6.84 -4.25 25.37
C SER A 345 -6.94 -3.38 24.11
N VAL A 346 -6.31 -3.78 23.00
CA VAL A 346 -6.43 -3.06 21.72
C VAL A 346 -7.83 -3.18 21.14
N TYR A 347 -8.42 -4.37 21.16
CA TYR A 347 -9.79 -4.60 20.70
C TYR A 347 -10.81 -3.88 21.60
N GLU A 348 -10.60 -3.88 22.93
CA GLU A 348 -11.46 -3.15 23.87
C GLU A 348 -11.44 -1.64 23.61
N LYS A 349 -10.26 -1.05 23.42
CA LYS A 349 -10.15 0.38 23.03
C LYS A 349 -10.77 0.66 21.66
N ALA A 350 -10.66 -0.27 20.72
CA ALA A 350 -11.30 -0.14 19.41
C ALA A 350 -12.84 -0.14 19.53
N GLU A 351 -13.43 -1.04 20.34
CA GLU A 351 -14.88 -1.01 20.59
C GLU A 351 -15.30 0.28 21.30
N GLN A 352 -14.56 0.74 22.32
CA GLN A 352 -14.83 2.04 22.97
C GLN A 352 -14.80 3.22 21.98
N LEU A 353 -13.91 3.18 20.98
CA LEU A 353 -13.85 4.19 19.91
C LEU A 353 -15.10 4.10 19.00
N PHE A 354 -15.53 2.90 18.63
CA PHE A 354 -16.73 2.71 17.80
C PHE A 354 -18.03 3.00 18.55
N ASP A 355 -18.10 2.74 19.85
CA ASP A 355 -19.23 3.13 20.71
C ASP A 355 -19.32 4.65 20.83
N LYS A 356 -18.18 5.34 20.92
CA LYS A 356 -18.15 6.81 20.85
C LYS A 356 -18.59 7.32 19.48
N LEU A 357 -18.22 6.63 18.39
CA LEU A 357 -18.62 7.00 17.03
C LEU A 357 -20.12 6.79 16.78
N SER A 358 -20.71 5.70 17.27
CA SER A 358 -22.15 5.44 17.17
C SER A 358 -22.95 6.41 18.03
N GLY A 359 -22.43 6.79 19.21
CA GLY A 359 -23.02 7.78 20.10
C GLY A 359 -23.09 9.20 19.51
N ILE A 360 -22.33 9.52 18.45
CA ILE A 360 -22.43 10.83 17.77
C ILE A 360 -23.81 11.01 17.12
N ASN A 361 -24.40 9.94 16.57
CA ASN A 361 -25.72 10.05 15.92
C ASN A 361 -26.80 10.52 16.89
N GLY A 362 -26.75 10.08 18.16
CA GLY A 362 -27.71 10.50 19.19
C GLY A 362 -27.70 11.99 19.50
N GLN A 363 -26.59 12.71 19.21
CA GLN A 363 -26.54 14.17 19.42
C GLN A 363 -27.37 14.94 18.38
N PHE A 364 -27.65 14.32 17.23
CA PHE A 364 -28.35 14.95 16.10
C PHE A 364 -29.75 14.37 15.87
N GLU A 365 -30.13 13.31 16.58
CA GLU A 365 -31.43 12.63 16.43
C GLU A 365 -32.61 13.58 16.72
N ASP A 366 -32.53 14.33 17.83
CA ASP A 366 -33.54 15.32 18.23
C ASP A 366 -33.78 16.41 17.17
N TRP A 367 -32.76 16.74 16.36
CA TRP A 367 -32.81 17.79 15.35
C TRP A 367 -33.45 17.34 14.04
N ILE A 368 -33.52 16.03 13.83
CA ILE A 368 -33.84 15.41 12.53
C ILE A 368 -35.26 14.84 12.49
N VAL A 369 -35.94 14.77 13.64
CA VAL A 369 -37.34 14.36 13.78
C VAL A 369 -38.26 15.14 12.82
N LEU A 370 -37.95 16.42 12.55
CA LEU A 370 -38.72 17.28 11.64
C LEU A 370 -38.73 16.81 10.18
N GLY A 371 -37.76 16.01 9.75
CA GLY A 371 -37.69 15.46 8.39
C GLY A 371 -38.40 14.13 8.21
N GLN A 372 -38.88 13.51 9.29
CA GLN A 372 -39.49 12.17 9.31
C GLN A 372 -41.02 12.19 9.39
N VAL A 373 -41.60 13.36 9.65
CA VAL A 373 -43.03 13.53 9.89
C VAL A 373 -43.62 14.36 8.75
N ASP A 374 -44.85 14.03 8.35
CA ASP A 374 -45.62 14.91 7.47
C ASP A 374 -46.04 16.15 8.26
N LEU A 375 -45.39 17.27 7.94
CA LEU A 375 -45.59 18.54 8.64
C LEU A 375 -46.96 19.15 8.31
N GLU A 376 -47.54 18.87 7.14
CA GLU A 376 -48.79 19.48 6.70
C GLU A 376 -49.98 18.90 7.47
N GLU A 377 -50.09 17.57 7.52
CA GLU A 377 -51.17 16.87 8.22
C GLU A 377 -51.18 17.18 9.73
N LEU A 378 -50.00 17.20 10.36
CA LEU A 378 -49.88 17.43 11.80
C LEU A 378 -50.20 18.87 12.21
N ILE A 379 -49.90 19.85 11.34
CA ILE A 379 -50.24 21.26 11.57
C ILE A 379 -51.75 21.46 11.38
N ASP A 380 -52.35 20.87 10.35
CA ASP A 380 -53.79 21.00 10.08
C ASP A 380 -54.66 20.35 11.17
N GLU A 381 -54.22 19.24 11.78
CA GLU A 381 -54.94 18.62 12.90
C GLU A 381 -54.87 19.43 14.22
N LYS A 382 -53.73 20.06 14.52
CA LYS A 382 -53.46 20.63 15.85
C LYS A 382 -53.67 22.14 15.94
N PHE A 383 -53.60 22.87 14.82
CA PHE A 383 -53.58 24.33 14.85
C PHE A 383 -54.97 24.88 14.50
N THR A 384 -55.56 25.64 15.43
CA THR A 384 -56.90 26.21 15.21
C THR A 384 -56.92 27.73 15.40
N ARG A 385 -56.08 28.27 16.29
CA ARG A 385 -56.01 29.70 16.61
C ARG A 385 -54.67 30.32 16.21
N ALA A 386 -54.68 31.60 15.88
CA ALA A 386 -53.47 32.34 15.49
C ALA A 386 -52.31 32.24 16.52
N ALA A 387 -52.63 32.15 17.81
CA ALA A 387 -51.64 32.00 18.88
C ALA A 387 -50.77 30.73 18.74
N ASP A 388 -51.32 29.65 18.16
CA ASP A 388 -50.63 28.37 17.99
C ASP A 388 -49.47 28.52 16.98
N TRP A 389 -49.74 29.18 15.83
CA TRP A 389 -48.70 29.54 14.85
C TRP A 389 -47.68 30.52 15.42
N GLU A 390 -48.11 31.54 16.17
CA GLU A 390 -47.19 32.55 16.73
C GLU A 390 -46.21 31.94 17.75
N ALA A 391 -46.67 31.05 18.63
CA ALA A 391 -45.84 30.39 19.62
C ALA A 391 -44.78 29.50 18.97
N GLN A 392 -45.15 28.73 17.95
CA GLN A 392 -44.23 27.83 17.26
C GLN A 392 -43.22 28.57 16.38
N ILE A 393 -43.62 29.69 15.75
CA ILE A 393 -42.70 30.54 14.99
C ILE A 393 -41.67 31.21 15.92
N LYS A 394 -42.06 31.59 17.14
CA LYS A 394 -41.10 32.08 18.15
C LYS A 394 -40.13 30.99 18.61
N LEU A 395 -40.62 29.77 18.83
CA LEU A 395 -39.79 28.62 19.21
C LEU A 395 -38.79 28.26 18.11
N LEU A 396 -39.22 28.28 16.86
CA LEU A 396 -38.38 28.03 15.68
C LEU A 396 -37.23 29.05 15.57
N LYS A 397 -37.50 30.34 15.78
CA LYS A 397 -36.46 31.38 15.82
C LYS A 397 -35.46 31.17 16.96
N GLY A 398 -35.88 30.60 18.08
CA GLY A 398 -34.99 30.19 19.17
C GLY A 398 -34.09 29.02 18.75
N LYS A 399 -34.67 27.99 18.15
CA LYS A 399 -33.96 26.80 17.66
C LYS A 399 -32.95 27.10 16.53
N GLY A 400 -33.27 28.04 15.64
CA GLY A 400 -32.33 28.51 14.61
C GLY A 400 -31.08 29.23 15.15
N ARG A 401 -31.10 29.73 16.39
CA ARG A 401 -29.89 30.28 17.06
C ARG A 401 -29.08 29.21 17.77
N GLU A 402 -29.70 28.07 18.09
CA GLU A 402 -29.04 26.93 18.71
C GLU A 402 -28.27 26.11 17.67
N THR A 403 -28.74 26.03 16.41
CA THR A 403 -28.02 25.38 15.31
C THR A 403 -26.66 26.02 14.99
N GLU A 404 -26.52 27.33 15.13
CA GLU A 404 -25.23 28.02 14.93
C GLU A 404 -24.14 27.57 15.91
N LYS A 405 -24.53 27.07 17.09
CA LYS A 405 -23.62 26.61 18.14
C LYS A 405 -23.13 25.17 17.94
N LEU A 406 -23.66 24.44 16.95
CA LEU A 406 -23.24 23.07 16.66
C LEU A 406 -21.81 23.05 16.09
N PRO A 407 -20.93 22.15 16.58
CA PRO A 407 -19.55 22.05 16.10
C PRO A 407 -19.52 21.56 14.65
N SER A 408 -18.61 22.09 13.84
CA SER A 408 -18.42 21.72 12.42
C SER A 408 -17.57 20.45 12.21
N GLU A 409 -16.73 20.12 13.19
CA GLU A 409 -15.85 18.95 13.19
C GLU A 409 -15.76 18.34 14.60
N ILE A 410 -15.81 17.01 14.67
CA ILE A 410 -15.64 16.24 15.91
C ILE A 410 -14.46 15.30 15.72
N LYS A 411 -13.42 15.44 16.54
CA LYS A 411 -12.21 14.60 16.49
C LYS A 411 -12.26 13.51 17.56
N LEU A 412 -12.30 12.25 17.12
CA LEU A 412 -12.23 11.06 17.95
C LEU A 412 -10.90 10.33 17.70
N GLU A 413 -9.83 10.71 18.40
CA GLU A 413 -8.48 10.12 18.26
C GLU A 413 -7.99 10.04 16.79
N CYS A 414 -8.20 8.90 16.13
CA CYS A 414 -7.85 8.61 14.74
C CYS A 414 -8.99 8.86 13.72
N ILE A 415 -10.20 9.22 14.16
CA ILE A 415 -11.36 9.50 13.29
C ILE A 415 -11.70 10.99 13.35
N LEU A 416 -11.82 11.63 12.19
CA LEU A 416 -12.30 13.00 12.06
C LEU A 416 -13.69 12.98 11.42
N VAL A 417 -14.71 13.36 12.18
CA VAL A 417 -16.10 13.42 11.71
C VAL A 417 -16.45 14.87 11.35
N THR A 418 -16.72 15.12 10.07
CA THR A 418 -17.23 16.40 9.57
C THR A 418 -18.76 16.40 9.63
N THR A 419 -19.35 17.41 10.27
CA THR A 419 -20.80 17.54 10.52
C THR A 419 -21.46 18.66 9.72
N SER A 420 -20.71 19.34 8.84
CA SER A 420 -21.20 20.45 8.02
C SER A 420 -22.43 20.10 7.16
N ALA A 421 -22.46 18.88 6.60
CA ALA A 421 -23.59 18.42 5.79
C ALA A 421 -24.87 18.23 6.62
N VAL A 422 -24.77 17.74 7.86
CA VAL A 422 -25.92 17.65 8.78
C VAL A 422 -26.38 19.04 9.20
N ARG A 423 -25.46 19.94 9.53
CA ARG A 423 -25.82 21.31 9.90
C ARG A 423 -26.61 22.00 8.79
N ASN A 424 -26.13 21.93 7.55
CA ASN A 424 -26.84 22.48 6.39
C ASN A 424 -28.21 21.83 6.20
N ALA A 425 -28.31 20.51 6.38
CA ALA A 425 -29.59 19.82 6.31
C ALA A 425 -30.57 20.26 7.40
N ILE A 426 -30.10 20.47 8.64
CA ILE A 426 -30.93 20.99 9.74
C ILE A 426 -31.40 22.42 9.43
N ASP A 427 -30.52 23.27 8.92
CA ASP A 427 -30.88 24.64 8.54
C ASP A 427 -31.94 24.63 7.41
N ASP A 428 -31.78 23.77 6.40
CA ASP A 428 -32.78 23.57 5.34
C ASP A 428 -34.11 23.02 5.87
N MET A 429 -34.09 22.11 6.85
CA MET A 429 -35.30 21.57 7.48
C MET A 429 -36.04 22.63 8.33
N LEU A 430 -35.31 23.45 9.08
CA LEU A 430 -35.89 24.55 9.84
C LEU A 430 -36.51 25.61 8.90
N GLN A 431 -35.86 25.87 7.77
CA GLN A 431 -36.38 26.77 6.75
C GLN A 431 -37.66 26.20 6.10
N ARG A 432 -37.67 24.92 5.74
CA ARG A 432 -38.88 24.24 5.24
C ARG A 432 -40.03 24.31 6.25
N LEU A 433 -39.78 24.04 7.53
CA LEU A 433 -40.81 24.13 8.56
C LEU A 433 -41.37 25.56 8.67
N PHE A 434 -40.52 26.59 8.56
CA PHE A 434 -40.98 27.97 8.52
C PHE A 434 -41.87 28.24 7.32
N ASP A 435 -41.47 27.80 6.13
CA ASP A 435 -42.24 27.98 4.90
C ASP A 435 -43.58 27.22 4.95
N THR A 436 -43.59 26.00 5.48
CA THR A 436 -44.82 25.21 5.70
C THR A 436 -45.75 25.87 6.73
N LEU A 437 -45.23 26.43 7.83
CA LEU A 437 -46.05 27.17 8.81
C LEU A 437 -46.70 28.41 8.19
N VAL A 438 -45.98 29.13 7.32
CA VAL A 438 -46.53 30.29 6.60
C VAL A 438 -47.53 29.85 5.54
N TRP A 439 -47.24 28.77 4.82
CA TRP A 439 -48.13 28.22 3.79
C TRP A 439 -49.42 27.66 4.39
N THR A 440 -49.36 26.85 5.44
CA THR A 440 -50.55 26.31 6.15
C THR A 440 -51.41 27.43 6.74
N LEU A 441 -50.81 28.48 7.30
CA LEU A 441 -51.56 29.66 7.74
C LEU A 441 -52.30 30.34 6.57
N ARG A 442 -51.64 30.50 5.42
CA ARG A 442 -52.27 31.05 4.20
C ARG A 442 -53.35 30.12 3.65
N HIS A 443 -53.08 28.82 3.63
CA HIS A 443 -53.99 27.79 3.13
C HIS A 443 -55.24 27.73 4.00
N SER A 444 -55.09 27.65 5.34
CA SER A 444 -56.19 27.69 6.31
C SER A 444 -57.06 28.94 6.17
N ILE A 445 -56.45 30.12 6.00
CA ILE A 445 -57.20 31.37 5.77
C ILE A 445 -57.96 31.29 4.45
N ASN A 446 -57.32 30.86 3.36
CA ASN A 446 -57.94 30.81 2.04
C ASN A 446 -59.03 29.74 1.92
N THR A 447 -58.84 28.56 2.51
CA THR A 447 -59.86 27.50 2.54
C THR A 447 -61.06 27.94 3.35
N GLN A 448 -60.85 28.55 4.53
CA GLN A 448 -61.94 29.10 5.34
C GLN A 448 -62.67 30.24 4.60
N ILE A 449 -61.94 31.14 3.92
CA ILE A 449 -62.54 32.18 3.07
C ILE A 449 -63.32 31.58 1.90
N GLN A 450 -62.80 30.55 1.24
CA GLN A 450 -63.48 29.87 0.13
C GLN A 450 -64.72 29.12 0.60
N THR A 451 -64.69 28.44 1.75
CA THR A 451 -65.86 27.78 2.33
C THR A 451 -66.95 28.81 2.64
N ILE A 452 -66.58 29.95 3.23
CA ILE A 452 -67.52 31.04 3.50
C ILE A 452 -68.03 31.65 2.18
N ALA A 453 -67.18 31.87 1.19
CA ALA A 453 -67.57 32.42 -0.11
C ALA A 453 -68.46 31.46 -0.92
N GLN A 454 -68.17 30.16 -0.90
CA GLN A 454 -69.00 29.12 -1.50
C GLN A 454 -70.35 29.04 -0.79
N PHE A 455 -70.36 28.99 0.54
CA PHE A 455 -71.60 29.05 1.32
C PHE A 455 -72.40 30.31 0.98
N LEU A 456 -71.77 31.48 0.96
CA LEU A 456 -72.44 32.73 0.61
C LEU A 456 -73.00 32.70 -0.81
N SER A 457 -72.25 32.18 -1.79
CA SER A 457 -72.73 32.07 -3.16
C SER A 457 -73.90 31.08 -3.28
N GLN A 458 -73.83 29.93 -2.62
CA GLN A 458 -74.90 28.93 -2.58
C GLN A 458 -76.12 29.47 -1.86
N ALA A 459 -75.94 30.11 -0.72
CA ALA A 459 -77.03 30.66 0.06
C ALA A 459 -77.68 31.85 -0.67
N ILE A 460 -76.92 32.73 -1.31
CA ILE A 460 -77.45 33.82 -2.15
C ILE A 460 -78.20 33.27 -3.37
N THR A 461 -77.68 32.25 -4.06
CA THR A 461 -78.36 31.64 -5.23
C THR A 461 -79.66 30.95 -4.82
N VAL A 462 -79.65 30.17 -3.73
CA VAL A 462 -80.85 29.52 -3.17
C VAL A 462 -81.88 30.57 -2.73
N LEU A 463 -81.47 31.61 -1.99
CA LEU A 463 -82.37 32.69 -1.56
C LEU A 463 -82.91 33.53 -2.72
N SER A 464 -82.23 33.52 -3.87
CA SER A 464 -82.69 34.20 -5.10
C SER A 464 -83.59 33.33 -5.99
N SER A 465 -83.62 32.01 -5.75
CA SER A 465 -84.44 31.06 -6.51
C SER A 465 -85.90 31.09 -6.04
N ARG A 466 -86.85 30.89 -6.95
CA ARG A 466 -88.29 30.79 -6.63
C ARG A 466 -88.72 29.32 -6.63
N PRO A 467 -89.03 28.70 -5.47
CA PRO A 467 -89.28 27.25 -5.37
C PRO A 467 -90.51 26.79 -6.14
N GLN A 468 -90.32 25.97 -7.17
CA GLN A 468 -91.31 25.26 -8.01
C GLN A 468 -92.22 24.27 -7.27
N SER A 469 -91.67 23.67 -6.20
CA SER A 469 -92.12 22.40 -5.59
C SER A 469 -92.51 22.35 -4.09
N ILE A 470 -93.39 21.42 -3.62
CA ILE A 470 -93.79 21.37 -2.17
C ILE A 470 -92.59 20.89 -1.37
N ASP A 471 -91.85 19.94 -1.92
CA ASP A 471 -90.58 19.50 -1.38
C ASP A 471 -89.54 20.62 -1.50
N GLU A 472 -89.52 21.38 -2.59
CA GLU A 472 -88.63 22.54 -2.74
C GLU A 472 -88.96 23.69 -1.76
N ILE A 473 -90.21 23.82 -1.32
CA ILE A 473 -90.67 24.82 -0.35
C ILE A 473 -90.38 24.38 1.08
N ALA A 474 -90.63 23.11 1.40
CA ALA A 474 -90.23 22.53 2.67
C ALA A 474 -88.71 22.61 2.81
N ASP A 475 -87.96 22.28 1.74
CA ASP A 475 -86.52 22.44 1.67
C ASP A 475 -86.08 23.91 1.72
N ALA A 476 -86.78 24.84 1.08
CA ALA A 476 -86.46 26.27 1.14
C ALA A 476 -86.66 26.85 2.55
N ASN A 477 -87.69 26.40 3.29
CA ASN A 477 -87.94 26.80 4.69
C ASN A 477 -86.94 26.15 5.65
N ARG A 478 -86.63 24.87 5.43
CA ARG A 478 -85.61 24.14 6.17
C ARG A 478 -84.23 24.76 5.96
N LYS A 479 -83.85 25.03 4.71
CA LYS A 479 -82.60 25.71 4.36
C LYS A 479 -82.56 27.14 4.92
N HIS A 480 -83.66 27.89 4.94
CA HIS A 480 -83.71 29.22 5.58
C HIS A 480 -83.39 29.15 7.09
N THR A 481 -84.01 28.21 7.81
CA THR A 481 -83.74 28.01 9.24
C THR A 481 -82.34 27.48 9.51
N GLU A 482 -81.81 26.61 8.65
CA GLU A 482 -80.42 26.14 8.68
C GLU A 482 -79.45 27.31 8.44
N PHE A 483 -79.66 28.13 7.42
CA PHE A 483 -78.87 29.33 7.13
C PHE A 483 -78.88 30.35 8.28
N GLY A 484 -80.01 30.48 8.99
CA GLY A 484 -80.10 31.31 10.21
C GLY A 484 -79.27 30.79 11.39
N ARG A 485 -79.08 29.46 11.52
CA ARG A 485 -78.17 28.86 12.51
C ARG A 485 -76.72 29.04 12.09
N PHE A 486 -76.38 28.73 10.84
CA PHE A 486 -75.04 28.90 10.28
C PHE A 486 -74.56 30.36 10.32
N LYS A 487 -75.47 31.36 10.26
CA LYS A 487 -75.15 32.79 10.46
C LYS A 487 -74.40 33.05 11.77
N LYS A 488 -74.74 32.37 12.87
CA LYS A 488 -74.08 32.55 14.17
C LYS A 488 -72.69 31.91 14.20
N GLU A 489 -72.59 30.68 13.71
CA GLU A 489 -71.33 29.92 13.66
C GLU A 489 -70.31 30.59 12.72
N MET A 490 -70.76 31.06 11.56
CA MET A 490 -69.88 31.70 10.57
C MET A 490 -69.40 33.10 11.00
N LYS A 491 -70.11 33.77 11.92
CA LYS A 491 -69.65 35.04 12.50
C LYS A 491 -68.48 34.82 13.47
N GLU A 492 -68.50 33.72 14.21
CA GLU A 492 -67.38 33.33 15.08
C GLU A 492 -66.16 32.91 14.24
N THR A 493 -66.35 32.15 13.16
CA THR A 493 -65.24 31.79 12.26
C THR A 493 -64.64 33.00 11.55
N MET A 494 -65.46 34.00 11.18
CA MET A 494 -64.98 35.26 10.59
C MET A 494 -64.06 36.05 11.55
N SER A 495 -64.35 36.04 12.86
CA SER A 495 -63.48 36.66 13.87
C SER A 495 -62.13 35.94 13.97
N ILE A 496 -62.13 34.61 13.90
CA ILE A 496 -60.91 33.79 13.92
C ILE A 496 -60.07 34.05 12.66
N ILE A 497 -60.71 34.26 11.49
CA ILE A 497 -60.01 34.59 10.24
C ILE A 497 -59.33 35.96 10.34
N ASP A 498 -59.95 36.97 10.95
CA ASP A 498 -59.31 38.29 11.13
C ASP A 498 -58.09 38.21 12.04
N GLU A 499 -58.16 37.44 13.13
CA GLU A 499 -57.01 37.17 14.01
C GLU A 499 -55.86 36.49 13.26
N LYS A 500 -56.16 35.45 12.46
CA LYS A 500 -55.17 34.75 11.62
C LYS A 500 -54.57 35.67 10.55
N ASN A 501 -55.38 36.50 9.91
CA ASN A 501 -54.93 37.43 8.86
C ASN A 501 -54.03 38.55 9.41
N ARG A 502 -54.25 38.99 10.65
CA ARG A 502 -53.34 39.94 11.35
C ARG A 502 -51.96 39.34 11.57
N LEU A 503 -51.88 38.08 11.99
CA LEU A 503 -50.62 37.36 12.14
C LEU A 503 -49.93 37.14 10.77
N LEU A 504 -50.70 36.81 9.74
CA LEU A 504 -50.16 36.65 8.39
C LEU A 504 -49.58 37.97 7.85
N ARG A 505 -50.22 39.11 8.11
CA ARG A 505 -49.69 40.43 7.74
C ARG A 505 -48.40 40.79 8.46
N SER A 506 -48.26 40.41 9.73
CA SER A 506 -47.04 40.70 10.51
C SER A 506 -45.85 39.85 10.09
N ILE A 507 -46.08 38.64 9.58
CA ILE A 507 -45.02 37.68 9.19
C ILE A 507 -44.73 37.68 7.69
N GLY A 508 -45.77 37.71 6.86
CA GLY A 508 -45.70 37.51 5.41
C GLY A 508 -45.88 38.77 4.56
N GLY A 509 -46.03 39.95 5.17
CA GLY A 509 -46.08 41.26 4.50
C GLY A 509 -47.35 41.56 3.69
N SER A 510 -48.03 40.54 3.17
CA SER A 510 -49.29 40.63 2.42
C SER A 510 -50.40 39.84 3.12
N GLY A 511 -51.52 40.48 3.42
CA GLY A 511 -52.71 39.78 3.94
C GLY A 511 -53.59 39.20 2.82
N ALA A 512 -54.59 38.41 3.18
CA ALA A 512 -55.56 37.88 2.22
C ALA A 512 -56.49 39.00 1.70
N GLU A 513 -56.38 39.34 0.41
CA GLU A 513 -57.18 40.40 -0.24
C GLU A 513 -58.66 40.01 -0.39
N GLN A 514 -58.95 38.72 -0.53
CA GLN A 514 -60.31 38.19 -0.74
C GLN A 514 -61.22 38.38 0.48
N LEU A 515 -60.67 38.59 1.69
CA LEU A 515 -61.45 38.77 2.92
C LEU A 515 -62.40 39.98 2.82
N LEU A 516 -61.95 41.08 2.21
CA LEU A 516 -62.75 42.30 2.04
C LEU A 516 -63.96 42.07 1.13
N ALA A 517 -63.79 41.30 0.06
CA ALA A 517 -64.87 40.98 -0.87
C ALA A 517 -65.91 40.04 -0.22
N THR A 518 -65.46 39.04 0.54
CA THR A 518 -66.34 38.12 1.26
C THR A 518 -67.14 38.82 2.36
N MET A 519 -66.56 39.81 3.06
CA MET A 519 -67.28 40.64 4.03
C MET A 519 -68.43 41.43 3.38
N GLN A 520 -68.24 41.98 2.17
CA GLN A 520 -69.31 42.67 1.45
C GLN A 520 -70.42 41.72 0.98
N GLN A 521 -70.06 40.51 0.54
CA GLN A 521 -71.05 39.48 0.18
C GLN A 521 -71.85 38.99 1.38
N TRP A 522 -71.23 38.93 2.56
CA TRP A 522 -71.90 38.58 3.81
C TRP A 522 -73.03 39.56 4.16
N GLU A 523 -72.78 40.87 4.06
CA GLU A 523 -73.81 41.90 4.27
C GLU A 523 -75.00 41.75 3.32
N LYS A 524 -74.72 41.45 2.04
CA LYS A 524 -75.77 41.22 1.02
C LYS A 524 -76.62 39.98 1.33
N PHE A 525 -76.00 38.91 1.82
CA PHE A 525 -76.68 37.69 2.22
C PHE A 525 -77.65 37.92 3.40
N GLU A 526 -77.23 38.68 4.42
CA GLU A 526 -78.09 38.97 5.57
C GLU A 526 -79.41 39.64 5.16
N LEU A 527 -79.37 40.57 4.20
CA LEU A 527 -80.55 41.26 3.69
C LEU A 527 -81.49 40.35 2.88
N MET A 528 -80.94 39.42 2.10
CA MET A 528 -81.73 38.51 1.26
C MET A 528 -82.44 37.44 2.10
N LEU A 529 -81.82 36.96 3.18
CA LEU A 529 -82.39 35.95 4.08
C LEU A 529 -83.74 36.44 4.65
N ASP A 530 -83.82 37.70 5.05
CA ASP A 530 -85.04 38.28 5.64
C ASP A 530 -86.20 38.39 4.62
N SER A 531 -85.90 38.50 3.32
CA SER A 531 -86.92 38.64 2.25
C SER A 531 -87.55 37.33 1.77
N HIS A 532 -86.84 36.21 1.92
CA HIS A 532 -87.19 34.90 1.34
C HIS A 532 -88.43 34.24 1.99
N GLN A 533 -88.74 34.55 3.25
CA GLN A 533 -89.84 33.94 4.01
C GLN A 533 -91.24 34.25 3.45
N ILE A 534 -91.37 35.31 2.65
CA ILE A 534 -92.63 35.78 2.06
C ILE A 534 -92.94 34.99 0.78
N MET A 535 -91.91 34.71 -0.01
CA MET A 535 -92.00 34.04 -1.33
C MET A 535 -92.40 32.57 -1.22
N ILE A 536 -92.01 31.89 -0.14
CA ILE A 536 -92.29 30.46 0.07
C ILE A 536 -93.79 30.16 0.25
N ARG A 537 -94.59 31.09 0.80
CA ARG A 537 -96.03 30.85 1.05
C ARG A 537 -96.87 30.76 -0.22
N GLU A 538 -96.45 31.38 -1.31
CA GLU A 538 -97.23 31.43 -2.56
C GLU A 538 -97.10 30.15 -3.41
N GLN A 539 -95.97 29.47 -3.32
CA GLN A 539 -95.66 28.35 -4.21
C GLN A 539 -96.33 27.02 -3.78
N VAL A 540 -96.73 26.87 -2.50
CA VAL A 540 -97.26 25.60 -1.94
C VAL A 540 -98.55 25.15 -2.63
N GLY A 541 -99.29 26.09 -3.23
CA GLY A 541 -100.53 25.82 -3.96
C GLY A 541 -100.35 25.13 -5.32
N VAL A 542 -99.18 25.25 -5.96
CA VAL A 542 -98.96 24.84 -7.38
C VAL A 542 -98.66 23.34 -7.54
N LEU A 543 -98.37 22.64 -6.43
CA LEU A 543 -97.66 21.36 -6.50
C LEU A 543 -98.45 20.11 -6.24
N LYS A 544 -99.61 20.27 -5.62
CA LYS A 544 -100.57 19.18 -5.51
C LYS A 544 -101.05 18.67 -6.87
N SER A 545 -100.85 19.42 -7.97
CA SER A 545 -101.23 19.00 -9.33
C SER A 545 -100.17 18.25 -10.13
N ASN A 546 -98.88 18.27 -9.74
CA ASN A 546 -97.80 17.65 -10.53
C ASN A 546 -97.51 16.19 -10.13
N VAL A 547 -97.69 15.83 -8.86
CA VAL A 547 -97.43 14.48 -8.33
C VAL A 547 -98.29 13.40 -9.03
N ILE A 548 -99.52 13.73 -9.42
CA ILE A 548 -100.44 12.80 -10.10
C ILE A 548 -99.99 12.46 -11.54
N LYS A 549 -99.19 13.31 -12.19
CA LYS A 549 -98.67 13.06 -13.56
C LYS A 549 -97.46 12.11 -13.56
N ASN A 550 -96.61 12.19 -12.53
CA ASN A 550 -95.38 11.41 -12.47
C ASN A 550 -95.62 9.92 -12.17
N ILE A 551 -96.70 9.60 -11.44
CA ILE A 551 -97.11 8.21 -11.17
C ILE A 551 -97.50 7.47 -12.45
N LYS A 552 -98.09 8.14 -13.45
CA LYS A 552 -98.44 7.53 -14.75
C LYS A 552 -97.24 7.29 -15.66
N MET A 553 -96.22 8.15 -15.60
CA MET A 553 -95.03 8.05 -16.44
C MET A 553 -94.13 6.87 -16.04
N LEU A 554 -94.02 6.59 -14.74
CA LEU A 554 -93.14 5.53 -14.25
C LEU A 554 -93.62 4.12 -14.63
N THR A 555 -94.95 3.91 -14.60
CA THR A 555 -95.57 2.66 -15.01
C THR A 555 -95.33 2.36 -16.50
N ASP A 556 -95.39 3.39 -17.35
CA ASP A 556 -95.17 3.26 -18.81
C ASP A 556 -93.70 2.99 -19.20
N GLU A 557 -92.73 3.33 -18.34
CA GLU A 557 -91.29 3.10 -18.58
C GLU A 557 -90.86 1.69 -18.15
N ALA A 558 -91.42 1.18 -17.05
CA ALA A 558 -91.17 -0.18 -16.57
C ALA A 558 -91.64 -1.25 -17.58
N GLU A 559 -92.81 -1.06 -18.20
CA GLU A 559 -93.33 -1.99 -19.23
C GLU A 559 -92.49 -2.02 -20.51
N LYS A 560 -91.92 -0.86 -20.92
CA LYS A 560 -91.07 -0.75 -22.12
C LYS A 560 -89.70 -1.40 -21.93
N LEU A 561 -89.12 -1.33 -20.74
CA LEU A 561 -87.82 -1.93 -20.44
C LEU A 561 -87.92 -3.46 -20.42
N PHE A 562 -88.96 -3.99 -19.77
CA PHE A 562 -89.23 -5.43 -19.68
C PHE A 562 -89.45 -6.08 -21.06
N ALA A 563 -90.17 -5.38 -21.95
CA ALA A 563 -90.38 -5.84 -23.33
C ALA A 563 -89.06 -5.89 -24.14
N ARG A 564 -88.14 -4.94 -23.93
CA ARG A 564 -86.84 -4.90 -24.63
C ARG A 564 -85.87 -5.96 -24.13
N TRP A 565 -85.88 -6.26 -22.83
CA TRP A 565 -85.05 -7.33 -22.23
C TRP A 565 -85.40 -8.70 -22.82
N ASN A 566 -86.70 -9.02 -22.88
CA ASN A 566 -87.17 -10.28 -23.45
C ASN A 566 -86.90 -10.43 -24.97
N GLN A 567 -86.75 -9.32 -25.70
CA GLN A 567 -86.57 -9.33 -27.15
C GLN A 567 -85.11 -9.54 -27.60
N PHE A 568 -84.14 -9.14 -26.78
CA PHE A 568 -82.70 -9.14 -27.13
C PHE A 568 -81.85 -10.05 -26.23
N LYS A 569 -82.47 -10.95 -25.44
CA LYS A 569 -81.78 -11.93 -24.61
C LYS A 569 -80.84 -12.79 -25.48
N PRO A 570 -79.51 -12.84 -25.20
CA PRO A 570 -78.56 -13.58 -26.02
C PRO A 570 -78.91 -15.08 -26.07
N LYS A 571 -78.97 -15.67 -27.27
CA LYS A 571 -79.20 -17.12 -27.44
C LYS A 571 -77.88 -17.88 -27.53
N ASN A 572 -77.87 -19.12 -27.03
CA ASN A 572 -76.69 -19.98 -26.88
C ASN A 572 -75.92 -20.34 -28.19
N GLU A 573 -76.36 -19.91 -29.37
CA GLU A 573 -75.73 -20.22 -30.67
C GLU A 573 -74.68 -19.19 -31.13
N THR A 574 -74.57 -18.00 -30.53
CA THR A 574 -73.53 -17.00 -30.88
C THR A 574 -72.16 -17.25 -30.23
N LEU A 575 -72.00 -18.37 -29.52
CA LEU A 575 -70.83 -18.69 -28.68
C LEU A 575 -69.70 -19.43 -29.38
N SER A 576 -69.78 -19.66 -30.70
CA SER A 576 -68.88 -20.61 -31.36
C SER A 576 -67.54 -20.00 -31.81
N GLU A 577 -67.46 -18.75 -32.32
CA GLU A 577 -66.28 -18.38 -33.12
C GLU A 577 -65.46 -17.13 -32.71
N ASP A 578 -65.98 -16.07 -32.07
CA ASP A 578 -65.17 -14.85 -31.79
C ASP A 578 -65.17 -14.35 -30.33
N ARG A 579 -63.96 -14.07 -29.80
CA ARG A 579 -63.69 -13.53 -28.44
C ARG A 579 -64.30 -12.13 -28.22
N ASP A 580 -64.45 -11.34 -29.29
CA ASP A 580 -65.02 -9.99 -29.27
C ASP A 580 -66.56 -9.98 -29.23
N ALA A 581 -67.20 -11.01 -29.80
CA ALA A 581 -68.65 -11.18 -29.74
C ALA A 581 -69.13 -11.51 -28.31
N VAL A 582 -68.27 -12.18 -27.53
CA VAL A 582 -68.51 -12.50 -26.12
C VAL A 582 -68.37 -11.27 -25.22
N LEU A 583 -67.38 -10.41 -25.45
CA LEU A 583 -67.20 -9.16 -24.69
C LEU A 583 -68.34 -8.16 -24.95
N SER A 584 -68.81 -8.06 -26.20
CA SER A 584 -69.94 -7.20 -26.57
C SER A 584 -71.26 -7.66 -25.91
N ALA A 585 -71.44 -8.96 -25.70
CA ALA A 585 -72.59 -9.51 -25.00
C ALA A 585 -72.58 -9.19 -23.49
N ILE A 586 -71.39 -9.10 -22.88
CA ILE A 586 -71.21 -8.73 -21.47
C ILE A 586 -71.51 -7.23 -21.24
N GLU A 587 -71.07 -6.35 -22.15
CA GLU A 587 -71.39 -4.92 -22.07
C GLU A 587 -72.89 -4.65 -22.20
N PHE A 588 -73.57 -5.36 -23.11
CA PHE A 588 -75.02 -5.25 -23.29
C PHE A 588 -75.82 -5.62 -22.03
N ILE A 589 -75.36 -6.65 -21.29
CA ILE A 589 -75.99 -7.07 -20.02
C ILE A 589 -75.77 -6.01 -18.92
N LYS A 590 -74.56 -5.42 -18.83
CA LYS A 590 -74.26 -4.33 -17.86
C LYS A 590 -75.08 -3.06 -18.12
N GLU A 591 -75.24 -2.66 -19.38
CA GLU A 591 -76.04 -1.49 -19.75
C GLU A 591 -77.52 -1.64 -19.32
N LYS A 592 -78.07 -2.85 -19.44
CA LYS A 592 -79.45 -3.14 -19.05
C LYS A 592 -79.66 -3.23 -17.53
N ARG A 593 -78.66 -3.69 -16.78
CA ARG A 593 -78.67 -3.67 -15.29
C ARG A 593 -78.66 -2.26 -14.74
N LEU A 594 -77.91 -1.36 -15.36
CA LEU A 594 -77.83 0.04 -14.95
C LEU A 594 -79.17 0.78 -15.16
N GLN A 595 -79.81 0.55 -16.32
CA GLN A 595 -81.15 1.06 -16.62
C GLN A 595 -82.24 0.48 -15.69
N PHE A 596 -82.06 -0.75 -15.20
CA PHE A 596 -82.97 -1.37 -14.23
C PHE A 596 -82.83 -0.76 -12.82
N ASN A 597 -81.61 -0.51 -12.36
CA ASN A 597 -81.34 0.13 -11.07
C ASN A 597 -81.89 1.58 -11.02
N GLU A 598 -81.83 2.33 -12.12
CA GLU A 598 -82.41 3.67 -12.23
C GLU A 598 -83.96 3.67 -12.09
N LEU A 599 -84.62 2.65 -12.65
CA LEU A 599 -86.07 2.44 -12.50
C LEU A 599 -86.45 2.05 -11.07
N GLN A 600 -85.62 1.24 -10.39
CA GLN A 600 -85.83 0.82 -9.01
C GLN A 600 -85.65 1.99 -8.01
N ALA A 601 -84.64 2.84 -8.22
CA ALA A 601 -84.46 4.07 -7.43
C ALA A 601 -85.62 5.07 -7.62
N SER A 602 -86.19 5.13 -8.83
CA SER A 602 -87.34 6.00 -9.12
C SER A 602 -88.66 5.47 -8.52
N ARG A 603 -88.81 4.15 -8.40
CA ARG A 603 -89.91 3.48 -7.66
C ARG A 603 -89.88 3.83 -6.18
N GLU A 604 -88.71 3.75 -5.53
CA GLU A 604 -88.55 4.08 -4.11
C GLU A 604 -88.82 5.56 -3.80
N LYS A 605 -88.41 6.46 -4.70
CA LYS A 605 -88.63 7.91 -4.56
C LYS A 605 -90.12 8.28 -4.61
N LEU A 606 -90.88 7.72 -5.56
CA LEU A 606 -92.33 7.95 -5.66
C LEU A 606 -93.11 7.31 -4.50
N LEU A 607 -92.64 6.19 -3.96
CA LEU A 607 -93.21 5.58 -2.75
C LEU A 607 -93.05 6.48 -1.52
N SER A 608 -91.89 7.13 -1.37
CA SER A 608 -91.66 8.14 -0.32
C SER A 608 -92.53 9.39 -0.51
N GLU A 609 -92.67 9.88 -1.76
CA GLU A 609 -93.52 11.05 -2.10
C GLU A 609 -95.03 10.76 -1.86
N CYS A 610 -95.50 9.52 -2.07
CA CYS A 610 -96.89 9.14 -1.77
C CYS A 610 -97.16 9.01 -0.26
N GLU A 611 -96.15 8.59 0.52
CA GLU A 611 -96.25 8.42 1.98
C GLU A 611 -96.28 9.76 2.73
N GLN A 612 -95.64 10.80 2.20
CA GLN A 612 -95.66 12.16 2.78
C GLN A 612 -96.94 12.96 2.53
N PHE A 613 -97.79 12.54 1.59
CA PHE A 613 -99.07 13.18 1.25
C PHE A 613 -100.32 12.37 1.65
N ASP A 614 -100.16 11.27 2.41
CA ASP A 614 -101.23 10.33 2.76
C ASP A 614 -102.00 9.80 1.52
N MET A 615 -101.27 9.38 0.47
CA MET A 615 -101.86 8.72 -0.70
C MET A 615 -101.51 7.21 -0.74
N GLU A 616 -102.41 6.39 -1.29
CA GLU A 616 -102.30 4.93 -1.30
C GLU A 616 -101.13 4.41 -2.17
N LYS A 617 -100.36 3.46 -1.62
CA LYS A 617 -99.15 2.86 -2.23
C LYS A 617 -99.50 1.94 -3.42
N PRO A 618 -98.92 2.14 -4.61
CA PRO A 618 -99.07 1.21 -5.73
C PRO A 618 -97.96 0.12 -5.75
N ASP A 619 -98.36 -1.12 -6.09
CA ASP A 619 -97.47 -2.29 -6.25
C ASP A 619 -97.02 -2.50 -7.71
N PHE A 620 -95.76 -2.93 -7.92
CA PHE A 620 -95.14 -3.13 -9.25
C PHE A 620 -94.51 -4.54 -9.42
N PRO A 621 -95.28 -5.56 -9.84
CA PRO A 621 -94.82 -6.96 -9.93
C PRO A 621 -93.83 -7.27 -11.08
N ILE A 622 -93.84 -6.46 -12.15
CA ILE A 622 -93.04 -6.68 -13.38
C ILE A 622 -91.54 -6.41 -13.14
N ILE A 623 -91.23 -5.57 -12.14
CA ILE A 623 -89.86 -5.22 -11.77
C ILE A 623 -89.18 -6.40 -11.05
N ASP A 624 -89.93 -7.09 -10.19
CA ASP A 624 -89.40 -8.17 -9.36
C ASP A 624 -89.13 -9.47 -10.18
N GLU A 625 -89.91 -9.72 -11.25
CA GLU A 625 -89.65 -10.85 -12.17
C GLU A 625 -88.40 -10.62 -13.06
N MET A 626 -88.11 -9.37 -13.43
CA MET A 626 -86.93 -9.05 -14.25
C MET A 626 -85.62 -9.18 -13.46
N GLU A 627 -85.67 -8.99 -12.14
CA GLU A 627 -84.53 -9.12 -11.24
C GLU A 627 -84.03 -10.57 -11.16
N ALA A 628 -84.94 -11.52 -10.98
CA ALA A 628 -84.60 -12.95 -10.91
C ALA A 628 -84.01 -13.47 -12.23
N ASP A 629 -84.51 -13.00 -13.37
CA ASP A 629 -84.11 -13.46 -14.70
C ASP A 629 -82.76 -12.83 -15.17
N LEU A 630 -82.39 -11.67 -14.61
CA LEU A 630 -81.07 -11.03 -14.79
C LEU A 630 -79.98 -11.74 -13.97
N GLU A 631 -80.27 -12.14 -12.74
CA GLU A 631 -79.31 -12.79 -11.83
C GLU A 631 -78.83 -14.18 -12.34
N GLU A 632 -79.70 -14.97 -12.97
CA GLU A 632 -79.33 -16.30 -13.50
C GLU A 632 -78.34 -16.20 -14.68
N PHE A 633 -78.49 -15.18 -15.53
CA PHE A 633 -77.57 -14.95 -16.65
C PHE A 633 -76.24 -14.38 -16.17
N GLU A 634 -76.24 -13.48 -15.19
CA GLU A 634 -75.01 -12.89 -14.61
C GLU A 634 -74.05 -13.97 -14.09
N ASN A 635 -74.58 -14.93 -13.34
CA ASN A 635 -73.78 -15.98 -12.70
C ASN A 635 -72.97 -16.85 -13.68
N ASN A 636 -73.45 -17.03 -14.92
CA ASN A 636 -72.75 -17.85 -15.94
C ASN A 636 -71.66 -17.07 -16.70
N TRP A 637 -71.81 -15.76 -16.87
CA TRP A 637 -70.86 -14.91 -17.62
C TRP A 637 -69.75 -14.33 -16.72
N ILE A 638 -70.05 -14.11 -15.43
CA ILE A 638 -69.06 -13.69 -14.42
C ILE A 638 -67.86 -14.66 -14.36
N LEU A 639 -68.08 -15.97 -14.52
CA LEU A 639 -67.00 -16.96 -14.46
C LEU A 639 -65.99 -16.81 -15.61
N TYR A 640 -66.44 -16.43 -16.80
CA TYR A 640 -65.57 -16.18 -17.95
C TYR A 640 -64.87 -14.82 -17.84
N GLU A 641 -65.58 -13.81 -17.34
CA GLU A 641 -65.00 -12.50 -17.03
C GLU A 641 -63.87 -12.62 -16.00
N GLN A 642 -64.07 -13.39 -14.93
CA GLN A 642 -63.04 -13.66 -13.93
C GLN A 642 -61.80 -14.34 -14.50
N PHE A 643 -61.97 -15.32 -15.41
CA PHE A 643 -60.84 -15.96 -16.09
C PHE A 643 -60.09 -14.97 -16.98
N ASN A 644 -60.82 -14.18 -17.78
CA ASN A 644 -60.22 -13.24 -18.73
C ASN A 644 -59.58 -12.03 -18.05
N GLU A 645 -60.16 -11.50 -16.96
CA GLU A 645 -59.54 -10.45 -16.16
C GLU A 645 -58.25 -10.93 -15.50
N GLN A 646 -58.24 -12.13 -14.93
CA GLN A 646 -57.02 -12.69 -14.32
C GLN A 646 -55.95 -12.97 -15.38
N LEU A 647 -56.35 -13.47 -16.56
CA LEU A 647 -55.44 -13.68 -17.68
C LEU A 647 -54.93 -12.35 -18.27
N GLN A 648 -55.75 -11.31 -18.36
CA GLN A 648 -55.32 -9.97 -18.79
C GLN A 648 -54.39 -9.30 -17.78
N LYS A 649 -54.64 -9.48 -16.48
CA LYS A 649 -53.72 -9.01 -15.42
C LYS A 649 -52.32 -9.62 -15.60
N LEU A 650 -52.24 -10.92 -15.89
CA LEU A 650 -50.97 -11.59 -16.17
C LEU A 650 -50.39 -11.19 -17.53
N ALA A 651 -51.22 -11.01 -18.56
CA ALA A 651 -50.80 -10.67 -19.92
C ALA A 651 -50.23 -9.24 -20.04
N ASN A 652 -50.73 -8.29 -19.24
CA ASN A 652 -50.27 -6.90 -19.22
C ASN A 652 -48.97 -6.70 -18.41
N GLU A 653 -48.46 -7.74 -17.74
CA GLU A 653 -47.15 -7.63 -17.08
C GLU A 653 -46.01 -7.63 -18.11
N ASP A 654 -45.04 -6.74 -17.91
CA ASP A 654 -43.82 -6.68 -18.69
C ASP A 654 -43.07 -8.02 -18.60
N TRP A 655 -42.65 -8.56 -19.74
CA TRP A 655 -41.95 -9.85 -19.79
C TRP A 655 -40.66 -9.85 -18.97
N VAL A 656 -39.98 -8.70 -18.88
CA VAL A 656 -38.75 -8.53 -18.09
C VAL A 656 -38.96 -8.82 -16.60
N VAL A 657 -40.14 -8.51 -16.07
CA VAL A 657 -40.53 -8.78 -14.69
C VAL A 657 -41.11 -10.19 -14.58
N PHE A 658 -41.95 -10.58 -15.54
CA PHE A 658 -42.66 -11.86 -15.54
C PHE A 658 -41.75 -13.08 -15.74
N ARG A 659 -40.62 -12.95 -16.43
CA ARG A 659 -39.66 -14.05 -16.67
C ARG A 659 -39.09 -14.71 -15.41
N SER A 660 -39.08 -14.01 -14.28
CA SER A 660 -38.67 -14.57 -12.97
C SER A 660 -39.83 -15.24 -12.21
N LYS A 661 -41.07 -15.00 -12.65
CA LYS A 661 -42.32 -15.42 -12.03
C LYS A 661 -43.11 -16.41 -12.87
N THR A 662 -42.48 -17.16 -13.78
CA THR A 662 -43.19 -18.11 -14.65
C THR A 662 -43.98 -19.17 -13.88
N TYR A 663 -43.62 -19.46 -12.62
CA TYR A 663 -44.37 -20.37 -11.74
C TYR A 663 -45.77 -19.86 -11.38
N LEU A 664 -46.02 -18.55 -11.40
CA LEU A 664 -47.35 -17.98 -11.15
C LEU A 664 -48.32 -18.33 -12.28
N PHE A 665 -47.79 -18.47 -13.50
CA PHE A 665 -48.58 -18.93 -14.64
C PHE A 665 -48.96 -20.40 -14.48
N ASP A 666 -48.02 -21.25 -14.06
CA ASP A 666 -48.29 -22.66 -13.76
C ASP A 666 -49.32 -22.82 -12.64
N GLU A 667 -49.19 -22.03 -11.57
CA GLU A 667 -50.13 -22.03 -10.45
C GLU A 667 -51.53 -21.57 -10.88
N PHE A 668 -51.61 -20.53 -11.72
CA PHE A 668 -52.87 -20.07 -12.31
C PHE A 668 -53.55 -21.17 -13.15
N LEU A 669 -52.80 -21.85 -14.02
CA LEU A 669 -53.31 -22.95 -14.83
C LEU A 669 -53.78 -24.13 -13.95
N HIS A 670 -53.08 -24.42 -12.86
CA HIS A 670 -53.48 -25.45 -11.90
C HIS A 670 -54.76 -25.07 -11.14
N GLN A 671 -54.86 -23.85 -10.62
CA GLN A 671 -56.04 -23.37 -9.89
C GLN A 671 -57.31 -23.37 -10.76
N TRP A 672 -57.20 -22.97 -12.04
CA TRP A 672 -58.33 -23.04 -12.96
C TRP A 672 -58.67 -24.47 -13.38
N THR A 673 -57.67 -25.35 -13.54
CA THR A 673 -57.92 -26.79 -13.76
C THR A 673 -58.70 -27.43 -12.60
N GLU A 674 -58.43 -27.05 -11.35
CA GLU A 674 -59.18 -27.54 -10.18
C GLU A 674 -60.58 -26.92 -10.09
N LYS A 675 -60.71 -25.61 -10.30
CA LYS A 675 -62.02 -24.92 -10.31
C LYS A 675 -62.96 -25.49 -11.37
N LEU A 676 -62.46 -25.78 -12.57
CA LEU A 676 -63.25 -26.38 -13.65
C LEU A 676 -63.71 -27.82 -13.34
N LYS A 677 -62.98 -28.57 -12.52
CA LYS A 677 -63.40 -29.91 -12.06
C LYS A 677 -64.54 -29.87 -11.03
N SER A 678 -64.71 -28.76 -10.33
CA SER A 678 -65.72 -28.60 -9.27
C SER A 678 -67.09 -28.11 -9.75
N LEU A 679 -67.18 -27.61 -10.99
CA LEU A 679 -68.39 -27.01 -11.57
C LEU A 679 -69.08 -27.95 -12.58
N PRO A 680 -70.41 -27.87 -12.75
CA PRO A 680 -71.12 -28.62 -13.78
C PRO A 680 -70.71 -28.20 -15.19
N ALA A 681 -70.79 -29.13 -16.15
CA ALA A 681 -70.39 -28.90 -17.54
C ALA A 681 -71.35 -27.92 -18.23
N SER A 682 -70.90 -26.68 -18.40
CA SER A 682 -71.52 -25.63 -19.21
C SER A 682 -70.63 -25.36 -20.44
N HIS A 683 -71.20 -24.79 -21.50
CA HIS A 683 -70.45 -24.47 -22.72
C HIS A 683 -69.23 -23.57 -22.46
N MET A 684 -69.31 -22.70 -21.44
CA MET A 684 -68.20 -21.83 -21.01
C MET A 684 -67.10 -22.58 -20.25
N THR A 685 -67.42 -23.58 -19.42
CA THR A 685 -66.40 -24.35 -18.68
C THR A 685 -65.61 -25.28 -19.58
N VAL A 686 -66.20 -25.77 -20.68
CA VAL A 686 -65.49 -26.57 -21.70
C VAL A 686 -64.52 -25.72 -22.54
N ARG A 687 -64.88 -24.46 -22.85
CA ARG A 687 -64.00 -23.52 -23.58
C ARG A 687 -62.77 -23.15 -22.76
N ILE A 688 -62.97 -22.75 -21.50
CA ILE A 688 -61.86 -22.42 -20.58
C ILE A 688 -60.95 -23.65 -20.37
N GLY A 689 -61.52 -24.86 -20.36
CA GLY A 689 -60.74 -26.10 -20.27
C GLY A 689 -59.77 -26.30 -21.45
N LYS A 690 -60.20 -26.03 -22.69
CA LYS A 690 -59.32 -26.14 -23.87
C LYS A 690 -58.19 -25.13 -23.84
N ASP A 691 -58.50 -23.86 -23.56
CA ASP A 691 -57.50 -22.79 -23.48
C ASP A 691 -56.45 -23.10 -22.39
N VAL A 692 -56.85 -23.66 -21.25
CA VAL A 692 -55.95 -24.04 -20.14
C VAL A 692 -55.00 -25.18 -20.53
N ASP A 693 -55.42 -26.15 -21.34
CA ASP A 693 -54.57 -27.27 -21.74
C ASP A 693 -53.53 -26.86 -22.80
N GLU A 694 -53.88 -25.98 -23.74
CA GLU A 694 -52.94 -25.39 -24.71
C GLU A 694 -51.86 -24.53 -24.03
N PHE A 695 -52.24 -23.79 -22.98
CA PHE A 695 -51.28 -23.00 -22.19
C PHE A 695 -50.35 -23.83 -21.31
N LYS A 696 -50.74 -25.05 -20.89
CA LYS A 696 -49.85 -25.96 -20.17
C LYS A 696 -48.71 -26.48 -21.04
N GLU A 697 -49.00 -26.85 -22.28
CA GLU A 697 -47.96 -27.32 -23.23
C GLU A 697 -46.97 -26.19 -23.58
N MET A 698 -47.45 -24.94 -23.64
CA MET A 698 -46.61 -23.76 -23.84
C MET A 698 -45.69 -23.47 -22.63
N SER A 699 -46.15 -23.74 -21.40
CA SER A 699 -45.34 -23.49 -20.19
C SER A 699 -44.01 -24.24 -20.18
N ASP A 700 -44.00 -25.47 -20.72
CA ASP A 700 -42.77 -26.25 -20.86
C ASP A 700 -41.74 -25.62 -21.80
N GLY A 701 -42.17 -24.78 -22.75
CA GLY A 701 -41.32 -24.01 -23.67
C GLY A 701 -40.85 -22.66 -23.09
N LEU A 702 -41.60 -22.06 -22.15
CA LEU A 702 -41.27 -20.76 -21.54
C LEU A 702 -39.92 -20.77 -20.82
N LYS A 703 -39.49 -21.92 -20.27
CA LYS A 703 -38.18 -22.06 -19.62
C LYS A 703 -37.00 -21.71 -20.55
N TYR A 704 -37.14 -21.96 -21.85
CA TYR A 704 -36.10 -21.65 -22.84
C TYR A 704 -36.20 -20.21 -23.37
N CYS A 705 -37.33 -19.52 -23.15
CA CYS A 705 -37.58 -18.14 -23.58
C CYS A 705 -37.22 -17.07 -22.54
N ARG A 706 -36.80 -17.48 -21.31
CA ARG A 706 -36.40 -16.55 -20.23
C ARG A 706 -35.21 -15.66 -20.60
N GLY A 707 -34.31 -16.19 -21.42
CA GLY A 707 -33.30 -15.42 -22.14
C GLY A 707 -32.25 -14.68 -21.30
N GLU A 708 -31.97 -15.13 -20.06
CA GLU A 708 -30.97 -14.49 -19.18
C GLU A 708 -29.57 -14.35 -19.81
N MET A 709 -29.24 -15.24 -20.75
CA MET A 709 -27.92 -15.36 -21.36
C MET A 709 -27.88 -14.91 -22.83
N LEU A 710 -29.02 -14.48 -23.38
CA LEU A 710 -29.18 -14.13 -24.80
C LEU A 710 -28.66 -12.70 -25.07
N SER A 711 -27.87 -12.56 -26.14
CA SER A 711 -27.47 -11.27 -26.71
C SER A 711 -28.59 -10.70 -27.58
N ASN A 712 -28.47 -9.44 -28.04
CA ASN A 712 -29.44 -8.85 -28.95
C ASN A 712 -29.61 -9.66 -30.25
N ASP A 713 -28.54 -10.22 -30.79
CA ASP A 713 -28.60 -11.07 -31.99
C ASP A 713 -29.35 -12.38 -31.72
N HIS A 714 -29.19 -12.94 -30.52
CA HIS A 714 -29.96 -14.10 -30.07
C HIS A 714 -31.44 -13.78 -29.84
N TRP A 715 -31.76 -12.59 -29.35
CA TRP A 715 -33.14 -12.12 -29.25
C TRP A 715 -33.79 -11.96 -30.62
N LEU A 716 -33.07 -11.40 -31.61
CA LEU A 716 -33.56 -11.30 -32.98
C LEU A 716 -33.78 -12.67 -33.62
N GLU A 717 -32.87 -13.63 -33.39
CA GLU A 717 -33.03 -15.00 -33.87
C GLU A 717 -34.21 -15.72 -33.18
N LEU A 718 -34.40 -15.49 -31.88
CA LEU A 718 -35.56 -15.97 -31.11
C LEU A 718 -36.87 -15.36 -31.64
N PHE A 719 -36.93 -14.05 -31.88
CA PHE A 719 -38.11 -13.39 -32.45
C PHE A 719 -38.44 -13.89 -33.86
N ARG A 720 -37.41 -14.23 -34.65
CA ARG A 720 -37.60 -14.85 -35.98
C ARG A 720 -38.15 -16.27 -35.87
N LEU A 721 -37.66 -17.07 -34.92
CA LEU A 721 -38.16 -18.42 -34.68
C LEU A 721 -39.61 -18.42 -34.19
N LEU A 722 -40.01 -17.40 -33.42
CA LEU A 722 -41.37 -17.24 -32.89
C LEU A 722 -42.33 -16.57 -33.89
N GLY A 723 -41.84 -15.84 -34.90
CA GLY A 723 -42.70 -15.17 -35.89
C GLY A 723 -43.27 -13.83 -35.40
N MET A 724 -42.57 -13.15 -34.48
CA MET A 724 -42.99 -11.86 -33.92
C MET A 724 -42.93 -10.73 -34.96
N PRO A 725 -43.72 -9.64 -34.80
CA PRO A 725 -43.65 -8.47 -35.68
C PRO A 725 -42.25 -7.86 -35.74
N LYS A 726 -41.81 -7.41 -36.92
CA LYS A 726 -40.48 -6.79 -37.09
C LYS A 726 -40.41 -5.47 -36.32
N GLY A 727 -39.58 -5.41 -35.28
CA GLY A 727 -39.38 -4.22 -34.43
C GLY A 727 -39.68 -4.40 -32.95
N THR A 728 -40.10 -5.60 -32.51
CA THR A 728 -40.26 -5.92 -31.09
C THR A 728 -38.91 -5.89 -30.37
N THR A 729 -38.83 -5.11 -29.29
CA THR A 729 -37.66 -5.00 -28.41
C THR A 729 -37.98 -5.60 -27.04
N LEU A 730 -36.96 -6.08 -26.32
CA LEU A 730 -37.13 -6.67 -24.97
C LEU A 730 -37.92 -5.77 -24.01
N GLU A 731 -37.73 -4.45 -24.13
CA GLU A 731 -38.36 -3.42 -23.28
C GLU A 731 -39.85 -3.18 -23.56
N ARG A 732 -40.39 -3.69 -24.68
CA ARG A 732 -41.80 -3.50 -25.08
C ARG A 732 -42.59 -4.80 -25.10
N LEU A 733 -41.94 -5.90 -24.73
CA LEU A 733 -42.51 -7.23 -24.80
C LEU A 733 -43.34 -7.48 -23.54
N HIS A 734 -44.64 -7.70 -23.72
CA HIS A 734 -45.53 -8.13 -22.64
C HIS A 734 -45.69 -9.64 -22.67
N PHE A 735 -46.10 -10.23 -21.56
CA PHE A 735 -46.42 -11.66 -21.55
C PHE A 735 -47.54 -12.02 -22.52
N GLY A 736 -48.50 -11.11 -22.75
CA GLY A 736 -49.57 -11.25 -23.74
C GLY A 736 -49.10 -11.48 -25.17
N ASP A 737 -47.97 -10.89 -25.56
CA ASP A 737 -47.41 -11.06 -26.90
C ASP A 737 -46.88 -12.48 -27.12
N LEU A 738 -46.40 -13.14 -26.05
CA LEU A 738 -45.95 -14.54 -26.06
C LEU A 738 -47.13 -15.52 -25.99
N LEU A 739 -48.22 -15.15 -25.31
CA LEU A 739 -49.48 -15.92 -25.30
C LEU A 739 -50.12 -15.97 -26.69
N THR A 740 -49.99 -14.91 -27.49
CA THR A 740 -50.52 -14.86 -28.87
C THR A 740 -49.77 -15.81 -29.81
N VAL A 741 -48.55 -16.21 -29.45
CA VAL A 741 -47.61 -16.97 -30.29
C VAL A 741 -47.36 -18.39 -29.72
N HIS A 742 -48.24 -18.85 -28.83
CA HIS A 742 -48.10 -20.13 -28.11
C HIS A 742 -47.88 -21.34 -29.04
N GLU A 743 -48.56 -21.42 -30.19
CA GLU A 743 -48.38 -22.51 -31.17
C GLU A 743 -46.95 -22.58 -31.75
N ASN A 744 -46.33 -21.43 -32.03
CA ASN A 744 -44.98 -21.37 -32.59
C ASN A 744 -43.89 -21.65 -31.54
N ILE A 745 -44.18 -21.38 -30.26
CA ILE A 745 -43.29 -21.75 -29.14
C ILE A 745 -43.23 -23.27 -29.02
N ILE A 746 -44.38 -23.95 -29.10
CA ILE A 746 -44.49 -25.41 -29.00
C ILE A 746 -43.77 -26.09 -30.17
N ALA A 747 -43.93 -25.57 -31.40
CA ALA A 747 -43.32 -26.15 -32.59
C ALA A 747 -41.77 -26.05 -32.61
N ASN A 748 -41.16 -25.06 -31.93
CA ASN A 748 -39.73 -24.75 -32.06
C ASN A 748 -38.89 -25.03 -30.79
N ILE A 749 -39.37 -25.86 -29.86
CA ILE A 749 -38.71 -26.13 -28.56
C ILE A 749 -37.25 -26.59 -28.72
N GLU A 750 -36.94 -27.48 -29.66
CA GLU A 750 -35.56 -27.99 -29.86
C GLU A 750 -34.60 -26.90 -30.38
N ALA A 751 -35.09 -26.03 -31.26
CA ALA A 751 -34.31 -24.89 -31.77
C ALA A 751 -34.02 -23.88 -30.66
N LEU A 752 -35.01 -23.61 -29.79
CA LEU A 752 -34.84 -22.74 -28.61
C LEU A 752 -33.83 -23.33 -27.61
N LYS A 753 -33.83 -24.65 -27.42
CA LYS A 753 -32.85 -25.35 -26.56
C LYS A 753 -31.43 -25.24 -27.11
N SER A 754 -31.25 -25.38 -28.43
CA SER A 754 -29.94 -25.22 -29.09
C SER A 754 -29.43 -23.78 -28.99
N LEU A 755 -30.30 -22.79 -29.22
CA LEU A 755 -29.97 -21.36 -29.11
C LEU A 755 -29.51 -20.99 -27.70
N ASN A 756 -30.20 -21.49 -26.67
CA ASN A 756 -29.85 -21.22 -25.27
C ASN A 756 -28.52 -21.88 -24.87
N ALA A 757 -28.26 -23.11 -25.33
CA ALA A 757 -26.97 -23.78 -25.12
C ALA A 757 -25.80 -23.03 -25.78
N ARG A 758 -26.02 -22.49 -27.00
CA ARG A 758 -25.04 -21.64 -27.69
C ARG A 758 -24.77 -20.35 -26.91
N ALA A 759 -25.83 -19.66 -26.50
CA ALA A 759 -25.74 -18.43 -25.73
C ALA A 759 -24.97 -18.62 -24.41
N GLN A 760 -25.25 -19.70 -23.67
CA GLN A 760 -24.53 -20.05 -22.44
C GLN A 760 -23.03 -20.26 -22.67
N GLY A 761 -22.65 -20.93 -23.77
CA GLY A 761 -21.24 -21.12 -24.15
C GLY A 761 -20.53 -19.80 -24.46
N GLU A 762 -21.22 -18.87 -25.12
CA GLU A 762 -20.67 -17.57 -25.51
C GLU A 762 -20.51 -16.59 -24.35
N VAL A 763 -21.33 -16.69 -23.28
CA VAL A 763 -21.21 -15.81 -22.10
C VAL A 763 -19.81 -15.86 -21.51
N THR A 764 -19.25 -17.06 -21.35
CA THR A 764 -17.90 -17.24 -20.80
C THR A 764 -16.82 -16.53 -21.62
N ILE A 765 -16.93 -16.55 -22.95
CA ILE A 765 -16.00 -15.85 -23.86
C ILE A 765 -16.21 -14.34 -23.77
N ARG A 766 -17.47 -13.88 -23.68
CA ARG A 766 -17.81 -12.46 -23.57
C ARG A 766 -17.32 -11.86 -22.25
N GLU A 767 -17.50 -12.56 -21.14
CA GLU A 767 -16.98 -12.15 -19.83
C GLU A 767 -15.45 -12.06 -19.86
N ALA A 768 -14.76 -13.06 -20.43
CA ALA A 768 -13.30 -13.02 -20.54
C ALA A 768 -12.79 -11.88 -21.44
N ILE A 769 -13.49 -11.55 -22.54
CA ILE A 769 -13.16 -10.38 -23.38
C ILE A 769 -13.45 -9.08 -22.61
N GLN A 770 -14.52 -9.02 -21.83
CA GLN A 770 -14.84 -7.86 -21.00
C GLN A 770 -13.81 -7.64 -19.89
N GLU A 771 -13.34 -8.71 -19.25
CA GLU A 771 -12.21 -8.67 -18.30
C GLU A 771 -10.94 -8.14 -18.97
N LEU A 772 -10.66 -8.56 -20.21
CA LEU A 772 -9.54 -8.07 -21.00
C LEU A 772 -9.67 -6.58 -21.32
N GLU A 773 -10.86 -6.10 -21.69
CA GLU A 773 -11.14 -4.68 -21.93
C GLU A 773 -11.03 -3.85 -20.64
N LEU A 774 -11.50 -4.37 -19.50
CA LEU A 774 -11.36 -3.75 -18.19
C LEU A 774 -9.89 -3.67 -17.76
N TRP A 775 -9.14 -4.76 -17.92
CA TRP A 775 -7.70 -4.78 -17.68
C TRP A 775 -6.98 -3.73 -18.54
N ALA A 776 -7.30 -3.66 -19.83
CA ALA A 776 -6.71 -2.69 -20.75
C ALA A 776 -6.97 -1.22 -20.35
N ALA A 777 -8.10 -0.96 -19.69
CA ALA A 777 -8.44 0.37 -19.17
C ALA A 777 -7.73 0.71 -17.85
N GLN A 778 -7.42 -0.30 -17.02
CA GLN A 778 -6.85 -0.13 -15.67
C GLN A 778 -5.33 -0.30 -15.62
N ALA A 779 -4.74 -1.00 -16.59
CA ALA A 779 -3.33 -1.32 -16.56
C ALA A 779 -2.48 -0.09 -16.92
N GLU A 780 -1.80 0.46 -15.91
CA GLU A 780 -1.01 1.69 -16.02
C GLU A 780 0.47 1.47 -15.70
N PHE A 781 1.33 2.31 -16.27
CA PHE A 781 2.75 2.38 -15.96
C PHE A 781 3.00 3.02 -14.60
N THR A 782 3.85 2.38 -13.79
CA THR A 782 4.38 2.99 -12.57
C THR A 782 5.50 3.97 -12.92
N LEU A 783 5.27 5.27 -12.72
CA LEU A 783 6.25 6.33 -13.05
C LEU A 783 7.03 6.80 -11.83
N THR A 784 8.33 7.09 -12.01
CA THR A 784 9.23 7.64 -10.98
C THR A 784 10.07 8.79 -11.52
N GLU A 785 10.44 9.74 -10.67
CA GLU A 785 11.21 10.91 -11.09
C GLU A 785 12.71 10.59 -11.27
N TYR A 786 13.25 10.96 -12.43
CA TYR A 786 14.68 10.88 -12.77
C TYR A 786 15.22 12.30 -13.04
N LYS A 787 16.36 12.62 -12.42
CA LYS A 787 17.03 13.91 -12.60
C LYS A 787 18.03 13.81 -13.75
N HIS A 788 17.75 14.52 -14.84
CA HIS A 788 18.62 14.60 -15.99
C HIS A 788 19.81 15.56 -15.73
N THR A 789 20.94 15.35 -16.40
CA THR A 789 22.19 16.11 -16.24
C THR A 789 22.04 17.60 -16.60
N ASN A 790 21.02 17.96 -17.37
CA ASN A 790 20.66 19.35 -17.72
C ASN A 790 19.77 20.04 -16.66
N GLY A 791 19.45 19.37 -15.55
CA GLY A 791 18.58 19.89 -14.48
C GLY A 791 17.08 19.67 -14.69
N SER A 792 16.65 19.10 -15.82
CA SER A 792 15.24 18.72 -16.03
C SER A 792 14.88 17.44 -15.27
N VAL A 793 13.64 17.37 -14.76
CA VAL A 793 13.09 16.17 -14.13
C VAL A 793 12.23 15.45 -15.18
N VAL A 794 12.59 14.20 -15.48
CA VAL A 794 11.88 13.34 -16.43
C VAL A 794 11.30 12.17 -15.66
N LYS A 795 10.04 11.81 -15.92
CA LYS A 795 9.44 10.60 -15.32
C LYS A 795 9.82 9.37 -16.14
N VAL A 796 10.43 8.39 -15.47
CA VAL A 796 10.83 7.09 -16.05
C VAL A 796 9.99 5.97 -15.47
N ILE A 797 9.83 4.89 -16.24
CA ILE A 797 8.98 3.76 -15.88
C ILE A 797 9.72 2.85 -14.91
N LYS A 798 9.03 2.38 -13.86
CA LYS A 798 9.51 1.43 -12.86
C LYS A 798 8.65 0.16 -12.89
N ASP A 799 9.17 -0.92 -12.31
CA ASP A 799 8.45 -2.18 -12.12
C ASP A 799 8.00 -2.86 -13.43
N TRP A 800 8.85 -2.76 -14.47
CA TRP A 800 8.67 -3.38 -15.79
C TRP A 800 8.23 -4.86 -15.76
N LYS A 801 8.64 -5.62 -14.73
CA LYS A 801 8.28 -7.05 -14.60
C LYS A 801 6.78 -7.24 -14.41
N ASP A 802 6.14 -6.39 -13.62
CA ASP A 802 4.71 -6.53 -13.31
C ASP A 802 3.88 -6.22 -14.55
N SER A 803 4.25 -5.16 -15.29
CA SER A 803 3.62 -4.83 -16.58
C SER A 803 3.80 -5.95 -17.60
N ILE A 804 5.02 -6.48 -17.79
CA ILE A 804 5.28 -7.56 -18.76
C ILE A 804 4.52 -8.84 -18.38
N ASN A 805 4.48 -9.21 -17.10
CA ASN A 805 3.75 -10.40 -16.65
C ASN A 805 2.25 -10.25 -16.90
N SER A 806 1.67 -9.08 -16.59
CA SER A 806 0.24 -8.84 -16.82
C SER A 806 -0.18 -8.97 -18.28
N VAL A 807 0.70 -8.59 -19.22
CA VAL A 807 0.47 -8.75 -20.67
C VAL A 807 0.57 -10.22 -21.07
N LYS A 808 1.51 -10.98 -20.50
CA LYS A 808 1.65 -12.41 -20.78
C LYS A 808 0.50 -13.24 -20.23
N ASP A 809 -0.01 -12.89 -19.06
CA ASP A 809 -1.16 -13.56 -18.45
C ASP A 809 -2.43 -13.33 -19.28
N THR A 810 -2.63 -12.11 -19.80
CA THR A 810 -3.76 -11.79 -20.69
C THR A 810 -3.63 -12.41 -22.08
N GLU A 811 -2.41 -12.51 -22.61
CA GLU A 811 -2.13 -13.28 -23.83
C GLU A 811 -2.46 -14.77 -23.64
N ALA A 812 -2.07 -15.37 -22.51
CA ALA A 812 -2.38 -16.76 -22.18
C ALA A 812 -3.88 -17.00 -22.02
N LEU A 813 -4.60 -16.06 -21.39
CA LEU A 813 -6.07 -16.07 -21.32
C LEU A 813 -6.67 -16.11 -22.73
N LEU A 814 -6.23 -15.23 -23.62
CA LEU A 814 -6.71 -15.15 -24.99
C LEU A 814 -6.43 -16.43 -25.80
N GLN A 815 -5.28 -17.07 -25.60
CA GLN A 815 -4.99 -18.38 -26.20
C GLN A 815 -5.89 -19.50 -25.67
N SER A 816 -6.29 -19.45 -24.39
CA SER A 816 -7.20 -20.44 -23.82
C SER A 816 -8.62 -20.35 -24.42
N LEU A 817 -9.09 -19.13 -24.75
CA LEU A 817 -10.39 -18.88 -25.35
C LEU A 817 -10.52 -19.48 -26.76
N LYS A 818 -9.41 -19.58 -27.50
CA LYS A 818 -9.37 -20.18 -28.85
C LYS A 818 -9.71 -21.66 -28.87
N ASN A 819 -9.55 -22.37 -27.75
CA ASN A 819 -9.87 -23.79 -27.65
C ASN A 819 -11.38 -24.05 -27.45
N SER A 820 -12.18 -22.99 -27.24
CA SER A 820 -13.63 -23.11 -27.07
C SER A 820 -14.33 -23.34 -28.40
N PRO A 821 -15.29 -24.29 -28.49
CA PRO A 821 -16.06 -24.53 -29.71
C PRO A 821 -16.96 -23.36 -30.12
N TYR A 822 -17.22 -22.40 -29.22
CA TYR A 822 -18.06 -21.22 -29.47
C TYR A 822 -17.25 -19.97 -29.87
N TYR A 823 -15.94 -20.11 -30.07
CA TYR A 823 -15.03 -18.99 -30.38
C TYR A 823 -15.24 -18.36 -31.77
N ALA A 824 -15.85 -19.08 -32.71
CA ALA A 824 -15.93 -18.67 -34.12
C ALA A 824 -16.54 -17.28 -34.36
N GLN A 825 -17.48 -16.82 -33.51
CA GLN A 825 -18.12 -15.50 -33.65
C GLN A 825 -17.29 -14.36 -33.05
N PHE A 826 -16.26 -14.66 -32.26
CA PHE A 826 -15.42 -13.69 -31.57
C PHE A 826 -14.02 -13.53 -32.20
N THR A 827 -13.77 -14.20 -33.32
CA THR A 827 -12.48 -14.20 -34.04
C THR A 827 -12.02 -12.80 -34.40
N ASP A 828 -12.92 -11.97 -34.92
CA ASP A 828 -12.59 -10.60 -35.35
C ASP A 828 -12.10 -9.75 -34.18
N LYS A 829 -12.86 -9.71 -33.08
CA LYS A 829 -12.48 -8.95 -31.87
C LYS A 829 -11.19 -9.48 -31.23
N THR A 830 -11.05 -10.80 -31.18
CA THR A 830 -9.90 -11.44 -30.52
C THR A 830 -8.63 -11.30 -31.35
N SER A 831 -8.71 -11.32 -32.68
CA SER A 831 -7.55 -11.12 -33.58
C SER A 831 -6.91 -9.73 -33.43
N VAL A 832 -7.74 -8.70 -33.20
CA VAL A 832 -7.28 -7.34 -32.93
C VAL A 832 -6.52 -7.30 -31.61
N TRP A 833 -7.05 -7.95 -30.57
CA TRP A 833 -6.39 -8.04 -29.26
C TRP A 833 -5.11 -8.86 -29.30
N GLU A 834 -5.06 -9.96 -30.06
CA GLU A 834 -3.86 -10.76 -30.25
C GLU A 834 -2.73 -9.93 -30.88
N THR A 835 -3.05 -9.20 -31.95
CA THR A 835 -2.07 -8.32 -32.61
C THR A 835 -1.60 -7.23 -31.65
N ARG A 836 -2.54 -6.60 -30.92
CA ARG A 836 -2.21 -5.54 -29.95
C ARG A 836 -1.35 -6.03 -28.79
N LEU A 837 -1.63 -7.20 -28.23
CA LEU A 837 -0.86 -7.77 -27.11
C LEU A 837 0.54 -8.20 -27.57
N ALA A 838 0.67 -8.79 -28.76
CA ALA A 838 1.97 -9.15 -29.33
C ALA A 838 2.85 -7.91 -29.59
N ASP A 839 2.28 -6.86 -30.18
CA ASP A 839 2.98 -5.59 -30.36
C ASP A 839 3.35 -4.95 -29.01
N LEU A 840 2.46 -5.01 -28.01
CA LEU A 840 2.69 -4.48 -26.68
C LEU A 840 3.86 -5.18 -25.97
N ASP A 841 3.90 -6.53 -25.96
CA ASP A 841 5.01 -7.29 -25.36
C ASP A 841 6.35 -6.90 -26.00
N GLN A 842 6.38 -6.76 -27.33
CA GLN A 842 7.58 -6.32 -28.05
C GLN A 842 7.98 -4.88 -27.69
N TYR A 843 7.03 -3.94 -27.64
CA TYR A 843 7.29 -2.54 -27.27
C TYR A 843 7.79 -2.41 -25.83
N LEU A 844 7.21 -3.15 -24.89
CA LEU A 844 7.63 -3.15 -23.48
C LEU A 844 9.07 -3.66 -23.33
N GLN A 845 9.45 -4.72 -24.05
CA GLN A 845 10.81 -5.25 -24.03
C GLN A 845 11.83 -4.23 -24.57
N TRP A 846 11.54 -3.61 -25.72
CA TRP A 846 12.42 -2.58 -26.28
C TRP A 846 12.50 -1.34 -25.38
N MET A 847 11.39 -0.84 -24.85
CA MET A 847 11.40 0.31 -23.96
C MET A 847 12.20 0.06 -22.68
N ASN A 848 12.08 -1.14 -22.09
CA ASN A 848 12.89 -1.52 -20.93
C ASN A 848 14.39 -1.54 -21.26
N GLU A 849 14.77 -2.14 -22.39
CA GLU A 849 16.17 -2.18 -22.82
C GLU A 849 16.72 -0.78 -23.14
N ILE A 850 15.95 0.04 -23.86
CA ILE A 850 16.27 1.44 -24.19
C ILE A 850 16.45 2.25 -22.90
N GLN A 851 15.51 2.17 -21.96
CA GLN A 851 15.59 2.93 -20.70
C GLN A 851 16.82 2.54 -19.88
N ARG A 852 17.16 1.24 -19.79
CA ARG A 852 18.36 0.78 -19.09
C ARG A 852 19.64 1.33 -19.74
N LYS A 853 19.74 1.30 -21.06
CA LYS A 853 20.90 1.84 -21.80
C LYS A 853 20.96 3.35 -21.74
N TRP A 854 19.83 4.03 -21.86
CA TRP A 854 19.73 5.48 -21.80
C TRP A 854 20.13 6.01 -20.41
N ILE A 855 19.64 5.41 -19.31
CA ILE A 855 20.05 5.78 -17.93
C ILE A 855 21.56 5.62 -17.72
N TYR A 856 22.18 4.62 -18.35
CA TYR A 856 23.62 4.41 -18.27
C TYR A 856 24.40 5.44 -19.11
N LEU A 857 23.95 5.71 -20.34
CA LEU A 857 24.67 6.56 -21.29
C LEU A 857 24.43 8.06 -21.07
N GLU A 858 23.27 8.47 -20.54
CA GLU A 858 22.90 9.88 -20.35
C GLU A 858 23.91 10.64 -19.47
N PRO A 859 24.32 10.14 -18.28
CA PRO A 859 25.27 10.86 -17.45
C PRO A 859 26.66 10.95 -18.10
N ILE A 860 27.00 9.98 -18.96
CA ILE A 860 28.29 9.87 -19.61
C ILE A 860 28.42 10.90 -20.74
N PHE A 861 27.42 10.96 -21.62
CA PHE A 861 27.39 11.91 -22.72
C PHE A 861 27.04 13.33 -22.25
N GLY A 862 26.22 13.47 -21.21
CA GLY A 862 25.89 14.76 -20.59
C GLY A 862 27.11 15.48 -19.97
N ARG A 863 28.16 14.73 -19.59
CA ARG A 863 29.45 15.27 -19.11
C ARG A 863 30.44 15.61 -20.22
N GLY A 864 30.12 15.35 -21.49
CA GLY A 864 30.95 15.72 -22.64
C GLY A 864 32.11 14.76 -22.96
N SER A 865 32.11 13.53 -22.43
CA SER A 865 33.22 12.58 -22.58
C SER A 865 33.45 12.06 -24.01
N LEU A 866 32.49 12.21 -24.94
CA LEU A 866 32.60 11.74 -26.34
C LEU A 866 31.95 12.73 -27.36
N PRO A 867 32.68 13.73 -27.87
CA PRO A 867 32.12 14.74 -28.79
C PRO A 867 31.71 14.19 -30.17
N SER A 868 32.39 13.15 -30.66
CA SER A 868 32.14 12.55 -31.99
C SER A 868 30.77 11.90 -32.13
N GLU A 869 30.26 11.33 -31.04
CA GLU A 869 28.97 10.62 -30.99
C GLU A 869 27.92 11.36 -30.13
N ALA A 870 28.28 12.50 -29.54
CA ALA A 870 27.37 13.33 -28.74
C ALA A 870 26.17 13.84 -29.53
N SER A 871 26.34 14.18 -30.82
CA SER A 871 25.25 14.63 -31.68
C SER A 871 24.23 13.52 -31.94
N ARG A 872 24.70 12.28 -32.13
CA ARG A 872 23.85 11.09 -32.29
C ARG A 872 23.09 10.80 -31.00
N PHE A 873 23.78 10.80 -29.86
CA PHE A 873 23.13 10.57 -28.57
C PHE A 873 22.10 11.66 -28.24
N SER A 874 22.41 12.94 -28.48
CA SER A 874 21.47 14.05 -28.23
C SER A 874 20.17 13.93 -29.03
N ARG A 875 20.23 13.44 -30.27
CA ARG A 875 19.03 13.18 -31.08
C ARG A 875 18.21 12.04 -30.49
N VAL A 876 18.86 10.93 -30.14
CA VAL A 876 18.22 9.76 -29.53
C VAL A 876 17.56 10.12 -28.20
N ASP A 877 18.25 10.91 -27.40
CA ASP A 877 17.78 11.39 -26.11
C ASP A 877 16.56 12.31 -26.26
N ALA A 878 16.54 13.23 -27.23
CA ALA A 878 15.35 14.03 -27.53
C ALA A 878 14.15 13.18 -27.99
N GLU A 879 14.40 12.20 -28.87
CA GLU A 879 13.38 11.27 -29.36
C GLU A 879 12.81 10.41 -28.20
N PHE A 880 13.66 9.87 -27.33
CA PHE A 880 13.23 9.06 -26.18
C PHE A 880 12.48 9.88 -25.11
N ARG A 881 12.92 11.11 -24.82
CA ARG A 881 12.18 11.99 -23.89
C ARG A 881 10.80 12.38 -24.41
N THR A 882 10.64 12.51 -25.72
CA THR A 882 9.33 12.75 -26.34
C THR A 882 8.39 11.57 -26.05
N ILE A 883 8.89 10.34 -26.22
CA ILE A 883 8.13 9.12 -25.90
C ILE A 883 7.77 9.08 -24.40
N LEU A 884 8.71 9.40 -23.49
CA LEU A 884 8.46 9.42 -22.05
C LEU A 884 7.41 10.48 -21.64
N HIS A 885 7.45 11.69 -22.22
CA HIS A 885 6.44 12.71 -21.96
C HIS A 885 5.06 12.33 -22.47
N GLU A 886 4.98 11.63 -23.59
CA GLU A 886 3.71 11.11 -24.07
C GLU A 886 3.19 9.97 -23.16
N VAL A 887 4.06 9.11 -22.62
CA VAL A 887 3.67 8.09 -21.62
C VAL A 887 3.26 8.75 -20.30
N GLU A 888 3.84 9.89 -19.94
CA GLU A 888 3.40 10.67 -18.78
C GLU A 888 1.98 11.25 -18.98
N ARG A 889 1.62 11.64 -20.21
CA ARG A 889 0.27 12.14 -20.53
C ARG A 889 -0.80 11.06 -20.50
N ASP A 890 -0.45 9.84 -20.91
CA ASP A 890 -1.34 8.69 -20.89
C ASP A 890 -0.56 7.47 -20.39
N SER A 891 -0.75 7.16 -19.10
CA SER A 891 -0.04 6.09 -18.38
C SER A 891 -0.54 4.70 -18.74
N ARG A 892 -1.61 4.55 -19.53
CA ARG A 892 -2.17 3.24 -19.86
C ARG A 892 -1.25 2.44 -20.77
N LEU A 893 -1.05 1.15 -20.47
CA LEU A 893 -0.20 0.25 -21.26
C LEU A 893 -0.63 0.22 -22.73
N VAL A 894 -1.93 0.01 -22.98
CA VAL A 894 -2.50 -0.16 -24.33
C VAL A 894 -2.43 1.11 -25.18
N SER A 895 -2.20 2.27 -24.56
CA SER A 895 -1.97 3.54 -25.28
C SER A 895 -0.70 3.52 -26.14
N LEU A 896 0.24 2.61 -25.87
CA LEU A 896 1.42 2.44 -26.73
C LEU A 896 1.07 1.85 -28.10
N CYS A 897 0.06 0.97 -28.19
CA CYS A 897 -0.31 0.31 -29.44
C CYS A 897 -1.12 1.22 -30.38
N SER A 898 -1.74 2.28 -29.86
CA SER A 898 -2.45 3.26 -30.70
C SER A 898 -1.51 4.25 -31.38
N ARG A 899 -0.23 4.29 -30.99
CA ARG A 899 0.77 5.22 -31.55
C ARG A 899 1.32 4.71 -32.85
N GLN A 900 1.05 5.45 -33.92
CA GLN A 900 1.59 5.17 -35.23
C GLN A 900 3.12 5.35 -35.21
N TYR A 901 3.85 4.45 -35.88
CA TYR A 901 5.30 4.46 -36.05
C TYR A 901 6.17 4.20 -34.81
N LEU A 902 5.59 3.97 -33.62
CA LEU A 902 6.36 3.72 -32.38
C LEU A 902 7.36 2.57 -32.54
N ARG A 903 6.94 1.46 -33.16
CA ARG A 903 7.79 0.31 -33.49
C ARG A 903 9.11 0.71 -34.15
N ARG A 904 9.01 1.44 -35.25
CA ARG A 904 10.16 1.86 -36.06
C ARG A 904 11.05 2.83 -35.27
N THR A 905 10.45 3.72 -34.50
CA THR A 905 11.19 4.67 -33.65
C THR A 905 11.96 3.94 -32.54
N LEU A 906 11.34 2.96 -31.87
CA LEU A 906 12.01 2.15 -30.84
C LEU A 906 13.15 1.31 -31.43
N GLU A 907 12.92 0.67 -32.58
CA GLU A 907 13.96 -0.07 -33.32
C GLU A 907 15.14 0.84 -33.73
N GLN A 908 14.85 2.08 -34.15
CA GLN A 908 15.89 3.05 -34.48
C GLN A 908 16.66 3.50 -33.24
N ILE A 909 15.96 3.86 -32.15
CA ILE A 909 16.57 4.29 -30.89
C ILE A 909 17.48 3.20 -30.33
N ILE A 910 17.02 1.95 -30.29
CA ILE A 910 17.81 0.85 -29.72
C ILE A 910 19.05 0.56 -30.57
N ASP A 911 18.96 0.62 -31.90
CA ASP A 911 20.13 0.48 -32.78
C ASP A 911 21.12 1.64 -32.60
N GLN A 912 20.65 2.88 -32.51
CA GLN A 912 21.52 4.03 -32.26
C GLN A 912 22.19 3.95 -30.88
N LEU A 913 21.46 3.56 -29.83
CA LEU A 913 22.04 3.35 -28.49
C LEU A 913 23.09 2.24 -28.49
N ASN A 914 22.83 1.14 -29.21
CA ASN A 914 23.81 0.06 -29.39
C ASN A 914 25.09 0.54 -30.07
N ARG A 915 24.97 1.39 -31.09
CA ARG A 915 26.13 2.00 -31.78
C ARG A 915 26.90 2.94 -30.85
N CYS A 916 26.21 3.81 -30.10
CA CYS A 916 26.84 4.68 -29.11
C CYS A 916 27.57 3.87 -28.04
N GLN A 917 26.98 2.77 -27.55
CA GLN A 917 27.61 1.89 -26.57
C GLN A 917 28.85 1.20 -27.13
N ARG A 918 28.81 0.70 -28.37
CA ARG A 918 29.99 0.11 -29.02
C ARG A 918 31.11 1.13 -29.22
N ALA A 919 30.77 2.34 -29.66
CA ALA A 919 31.73 3.43 -29.82
C ALA A 919 32.36 3.85 -28.48
N LEU A 920 31.57 3.90 -27.41
CA LEU A 920 32.04 4.17 -26.05
C LEU A 920 33.03 3.08 -25.59
N ASN A 921 32.68 1.81 -25.77
CA ASN A 921 33.56 0.70 -25.39
C ASN A 921 34.88 0.72 -26.17
N GLN A 922 34.82 1.00 -27.47
CA GLN A 922 36.02 1.14 -28.30
C GLN A 922 36.90 2.30 -27.84
N PHE A 923 36.30 3.44 -27.51
CA PHE A 923 37.03 4.59 -26.98
C PHE A 923 37.68 4.29 -25.61
N LEU A 924 36.96 3.61 -24.71
CA LEU A 924 37.51 3.22 -23.42
C LEU A 924 38.67 2.25 -23.58
N GLU A 925 38.58 1.31 -24.52
CA GLU A 925 39.67 0.37 -24.81
C GLU A 925 40.88 1.07 -25.44
N GLU A 926 40.66 2.04 -26.35
CA GLU A 926 41.72 2.88 -26.90
C GLU A 926 42.45 3.63 -25.79
N LYS A 927 41.72 4.26 -24.85
CA LYS A 927 42.32 4.94 -23.70
C LYS A 927 43.04 3.98 -22.76
N ARG A 928 42.51 2.77 -22.53
CA ARG A 928 43.18 1.73 -21.73
C ARG A 928 44.48 1.26 -22.38
N SER A 929 44.50 1.12 -23.70
CA SER A 929 45.70 0.74 -24.44
C SER A 929 46.79 1.84 -24.38
N ALA A 930 46.39 3.11 -24.41
CA ALA A 930 47.30 4.25 -24.31
C ALA A 930 47.95 4.37 -22.93
N PHE A 931 47.22 4.07 -21.86
CA PHE A 931 47.76 4.02 -20.50
C PHE A 931 47.34 2.74 -19.76
N PRO A 932 48.20 1.69 -19.75
CA PRO A 932 47.85 0.36 -19.24
C PRO A 932 47.38 0.30 -17.78
N ARG A 933 47.61 1.33 -16.97
CA ARG A 933 47.07 1.35 -15.59
C ARG A 933 45.56 1.57 -15.53
N PHE A 934 44.94 2.05 -16.61
CA PHE A 934 43.48 2.18 -16.67
C PHE A 934 42.74 0.83 -16.71
N TYR A 935 43.42 -0.30 -16.96
CA TYR A 935 42.83 -1.64 -16.79
C TYR A 935 42.48 -1.96 -15.32
N PHE A 936 43.09 -1.27 -14.35
CA PHE A 936 42.79 -1.44 -12.92
C PHE A 936 41.61 -0.57 -12.44
N LEU A 937 41.01 0.24 -13.32
CA LEU A 937 39.83 1.05 -13.03
C LEU A 937 38.60 0.49 -13.74
N GLY A 938 37.46 0.55 -13.06
CA GLY A 938 36.15 0.27 -13.67
C GLY A 938 35.78 1.34 -14.71
N ASP A 939 34.81 1.03 -15.58
CA ASP A 939 34.39 1.93 -16.67
C ASP A 939 33.88 3.27 -16.13
N ASP A 940 33.14 3.27 -15.02
CA ASP A 940 32.59 4.50 -14.40
C ASP A 940 33.70 5.42 -13.85
N ASP A 941 34.68 4.83 -13.13
CA ASP A 941 35.85 5.56 -12.61
C ASP A 941 36.70 6.13 -13.77
N LEU A 942 36.84 5.36 -14.85
CA LEU A 942 37.59 5.79 -16.03
C LEU A 942 36.89 6.94 -16.75
N LEU A 943 35.56 6.88 -16.87
CA LEU A 943 34.76 7.94 -17.50
C LEU A 943 34.70 9.21 -16.65
N GLU A 944 34.72 9.10 -15.33
CA GLU A 944 34.77 10.26 -14.43
C GLU A 944 36.10 11.02 -14.58
N ILE A 945 37.21 10.29 -14.67
CA ILE A 945 38.54 10.86 -14.92
C ILE A 945 38.62 11.51 -16.31
N LEU A 946 38.07 10.87 -17.34
CA LEU A 946 38.10 11.38 -18.71
C LEU A 946 37.17 12.58 -18.92
N GLY A 947 36.00 12.59 -18.26
CA GLY A 947 35.01 13.67 -18.36
C GLY A 947 35.37 14.92 -17.55
N GLN A 948 36.10 14.77 -16.44
CA GLN A 948 36.55 15.89 -15.59
C GLN A 948 38.07 15.96 -15.47
N SER A 949 38.75 15.88 -16.62
CA SER A 949 40.22 15.82 -16.74
C SER A 949 40.99 17.03 -16.21
N THR A 950 40.28 18.12 -15.88
CA THR A 950 40.84 19.38 -15.36
C THR A 950 40.47 19.66 -13.90
N ASN A 951 39.56 18.89 -13.31
CA ASN A 951 39.08 19.14 -11.95
C ASN A 951 40.06 18.55 -10.90
N PRO A 952 40.73 19.38 -10.09
CA PRO A 952 41.73 18.92 -9.12
C PRO A 952 41.19 17.94 -8.08
N ILE A 953 39.91 18.06 -7.70
CA ILE A 953 39.28 17.23 -6.68
C ILE A 953 39.06 15.81 -7.19
N VAL A 954 38.57 15.69 -8.44
CA VAL A 954 38.35 14.40 -9.10
C VAL A 954 39.67 13.71 -9.38
N ILE A 955 40.63 14.45 -9.93
CA ILE A 955 42.00 13.95 -10.15
C ILE A 955 42.58 13.38 -8.85
N GLN A 956 42.43 14.08 -7.72
CA GLN A 956 42.91 13.61 -6.41
C GLN A 956 42.23 12.31 -5.94
N ALA A 957 40.92 12.19 -6.14
CA ALA A 957 40.15 11.01 -5.71
C ALA A 957 40.58 9.73 -6.44
N HIS A 958 40.82 9.82 -7.74
CA HIS A 958 41.18 8.65 -8.56
C HIS A 958 42.69 8.40 -8.67
N LEU A 959 43.56 9.40 -8.46
CA LEU A 959 45.02 9.21 -8.47
C LEU A 959 45.47 8.21 -7.40
N LYS A 960 44.82 8.19 -6.23
CA LYS A 960 45.07 7.21 -5.17
C LYS A 960 44.78 5.77 -5.61
N LYS A 961 43.78 5.59 -6.48
CA LYS A 961 43.42 4.27 -7.06
C LYS A 961 44.44 3.84 -8.13
N LEU A 962 44.99 4.79 -8.89
CA LEU A 962 45.96 4.54 -9.96
C LEU A 962 47.42 4.35 -9.48
N PHE A 963 47.80 5.02 -8.39
CA PHE A 963 49.13 4.97 -7.81
C PHE A 963 49.05 4.70 -6.31
N GLN A 964 49.35 3.47 -5.90
CA GLN A 964 49.31 3.07 -4.49
C GLN A 964 50.23 3.90 -3.57
N GLY A 965 51.33 4.45 -4.11
CA GLY A 965 52.28 5.28 -3.37
C GLY A 965 51.88 6.76 -3.24
N ILE A 966 50.84 7.20 -3.95
CA ILE A 966 50.36 8.58 -3.92
C ILE A 966 49.05 8.62 -3.16
N ASN A 967 49.02 9.38 -2.06
CA ASN A 967 47.76 9.66 -1.36
C ASN A 967 47.16 11.00 -1.80
N LYS A 968 48.02 12.00 -2.04
CA LYS A 968 47.63 13.34 -2.47
C LYS A 968 48.69 13.94 -3.40
N VAL A 969 48.29 14.76 -4.36
CA VAL A 969 49.18 15.67 -5.09
C VAL A 969 48.96 17.11 -4.66
N VAL A 970 50.00 17.93 -4.78
CA VAL A 970 49.99 19.38 -4.51
C VAL A 970 50.00 20.10 -5.85
N PHE A 971 48.99 20.94 -6.06
CA PHE A 971 48.85 21.77 -7.24
C PHE A 971 49.58 23.11 -7.04
N GLY A 972 50.08 23.70 -8.12
CA GLY A 972 50.66 25.05 -8.12
C GLY A 972 49.60 26.15 -7.95
N GLU A 973 50.03 27.41 -7.84
CA GLU A 973 49.16 28.56 -7.51
C GLU A 973 47.97 28.77 -8.46
N ALA A 974 48.07 28.30 -9.71
CA ALA A 974 46.99 28.37 -10.70
C ALA A 974 46.18 27.06 -10.85
N ASN A 975 46.41 26.03 -10.03
CA ASN A 975 45.83 24.68 -10.14
C ASN A 975 46.04 23.96 -11.50
N GLN A 976 46.95 24.46 -12.35
CA GLN A 976 47.21 23.93 -13.69
C GLN A 976 48.41 22.97 -13.76
N SER A 977 49.17 22.84 -12.69
CA SER A 977 50.35 22.00 -12.65
C SER A 977 50.51 21.26 -11.34
N ILE A 978 50.97 20.02 -11.40
CA ILE A 978 51.33 19.21 -10.24
C ILE A 978 52.79 19.49 -9.89
N VAL A 979 53.02 19.92 -8.65
CA VAL A 979 54.31 20.43 -8.17
C VAL A 979 54.96 19.48 -7.17
N ALA A 980 54.15 18.80 -6.35
CA ALA A 980 54.64 17.82 -5.40
C ALA A 980 53.66 16.65 -5.23
N VAL A 981 54.19 15.53 -4.75
CA VAL A 981 53.44 14.31 -4.46
C VAL A 981 53.54 14.02 -2.97
N VAL A 982 52.45 13.57 -2.35
CA VAL A 982 52.33 13.32 -0.92
C VAL A 982 51.90 11.88 -0.66
N SER A 983 52.67 11.19 0.18
CA SER A 983 52.44 9.81 0.62
C SER A 983 51.29 9.71 1.63
N ALA A 984 50.81 8.49 1.88
CA ALA A 984 49.83 8.23 2.95
C ALA A 984 50.35 8.60 4.35
N HIS A 985 51.67 8.54 4.55
CA HIS A 985 52.35 8.89 5.79
C HIS A 985 52.70 10.40 5.89
N GLY A 986 52.27 11.21 4.92
CA GLY A 986 52.52 12.66 4.91
C GLY A 986 53.86 13.09 4.32
N GLU A 987 54.70 12.16 3.85
CA GLU A 987 55.96 12.50 3.16
C GLU A 987 55.69 13.27 1.87
N ARG A 988 56.34 14.42 1.70
CA ARG A 988 56.19 15.28 0.53
C ARG A 988 57.43 15.21 -0.34
N VAL A 989 57.26 14.82 -1.61
CA VAL A 989 58.32 14.80 -2.62
C VAL A 989 58.05 15.89 -3.64
N GLN A 990 58.95 16.86 -3.73
CA GLN A 990 58.91 17.92 -4.73
C GLN A 990 59.37 17.37 -6.08
N LEU A 991 58.60 17.59 -7.15
CA LEU A 991 58.97 17.14 -8.50
C LEU A 991 60.05 18.06 -9.09
N SER A 992 61.00 17.48 -9.83
CA SER A 992 62.07 18.24 -10.49
C SER A 992 61.55 19.21 -11.55
N LYS A 993 60.50 18.81 -12.27
CA LYS A 993 59.75 19.66 -13.19
C LYS A 993 58.26 19.60 -12.86
N PRO A 994 57.55 20.74 -12.82
CA PRO A 994 56.10 20.73 -12.61
C PRO A 994 55.40 20.13 -13.84
N VAL A 995 54.50 19.17 -13.61
CA VAL A 995 53.75 18.48 -14.67
C VAL A 995 52.49 19.27 -14.99
N ARG A 996 52.30 19.66 -16.25
CA ARG A 996 51.12 20.45 -16.66
C ARG A 996 49.91 19.53 -16.87
N ILE A 997 48.77 19.94 -16.36
CA ILE A 997 47.51 19.23 -16.54
C ILE A 997 46.94 19.62 -17.90
N VAL A 998 46.98 18.68 -18.85
CA VAL A 998 46.38 18.84 -20.18
C VAL A 998 45.08 18.03 -20.28
N PRO A 999 44.15 18.40 -21.17
CA PRO A 999 42.87 17.69 -21.32
C PRO A 999 43.02 16.19 -21.67
N GLN A 1000 44.12 15.81 -22.33
CA GLN A 1000 44.47 14.43 -22.64
C GLN A 1000 45.11 13.77 -21.42
N VAL A 1001 44.29 13.04 -20.66
CA VAL A 1001 44.66 12.51 -19.34
C VAL A 1001 45.82 11.52 -19.40
N GLU A 1002 45.84 10.69 -20.43
CA GLU A 1002 46.88 9.70 -20.67
C GLU A 1002 48.29 10.32 -20.79
N ILE A 1003 48.40 11.51 -21.40
CA ILE A 1003 49.68 12.15 -21.66
C ILE A 1003 50.27 12.69 -20.35
N TRP A 1004 49.52 13.49 -19.60
CA TRP A 1004 50.06 14.06 -18.36
C TRP A 1004 50.24 13.02 -17.26
N LEU A 1005 49.45 11.94 -17.23
CA LEU A 1005 49.68 10.81 -16.31
C LEU A 1005 50.96 10.04 -16.66
N GLN A 1006 51.26 9.89 -17.95
CA GLN A 1006 52.51 9.29 -18.41
C GLN A 1006 53.71 10.19 -18.12
N GLU A 1007 53.58 11.51 -18.30
CA GLU A 1007 54.57 12.50 -17.88
C GLU A 1007 54.77 12.48 -16.37
N LEU A 1008 53.70 12.43 -15.56
CA LEU A 1008 53.79 12.32 -14.11
C LEU A 1008 54.55 11.06 -13.69
N SER A 1009 54.24 9.91 -14.28
CA SER A 1009 54.96 8.64 -14.03
C SER A 1009 56.44 8.74 -14.39
N SER A 1010 56.76 9.41 -15.49
CA SER A 1010 58.14 9.59 -15.97
C SER A 1010 58.92 10.57 -15.09
N GLU A 1011 58.32 11.71 -14.74
CA GLU A 1011 58.90 12.72 -13.86
C GLU A 1011 59.05 12.21 -12.43
N MET A 1012 58.13 11.40 -11.91
CA MET A 1012 58.32 10.72 -10.62
C MET A 1012 59.57 9.84 -10.61
N LYS A 1013 59.76 9.01 -11.66
CA LYS A 1013 60.97 8.17 -11.79
C LYS A 1013 62.24 9.02 -11.92
N SER A 1014 62.19 10.07 -12.74
CA SER A 1014 63.31 10.99 -12.96
C SER A 1014 63.70 11.76 -11.70
N THR A 1015 62.71 12.24 -10.95
CA THR A 1015 62.88 12.96 -9.68
C THR A 1015 63.51 12.04 -8.64
N ILE A 1016 62.98 10.82 -8.44
CA ILE A 1016 63.56 9.86 -7.50
C ILE A 1016 64.99 9.48 -7.92
N ARG A 1017 65.24 9.28 -9.21
CA ARG A 1017 66.59 8.99 -9.72
C ARG A 1017 67.56 10.13 -9.42
N SER A 1018 67.15 11.38 -9.67
CA SER A 1018 67.97 12.57 -9.42
C SER A 1018 68.25 12.75 -7.92
N LEU A 1019 67.21 12.65 -7.09
CA LEU A 1019 67.34 12.72 -5.63
C LEU A 1019 68.25 11.62 -5.07
N THR A 1020 68.23 10.42 -5.67
CA THR A 1020 69.13 9.31 -5.30
C THR A 1020 70.57 9.62 -5.67
N ILE A 1021 70.82 10.20 -6.85
CA ILE A 1021 72.16 10.61 -7.28
C ILE A 1021 72.68 11.73 -6.36
N ASP A 1022 71.85 12.74 -6.06
CA ASP A 1022 72.20 13.85 -5.18
C ASP A 1022 72.49 13.37 -3.75
N CYS A 1023 71.66 12.47 -3.22
CA CYS A 1023 71.86 11.86 -1.91
C CYS A 1023 73.18 11.07 -1.83
N LEU A 1024 73.61 10.39 -2.90
CA LEU A 1024 74.88 9.65 -2.95
C LEU A 1024 76.11 10.57 -3.04
N GLN A 1025 75.96 11.82 -3.48
CA GLN A 1025 77.05 12.78 -3.58
C GLN A 1025 77.30 13.55 -2.26
N GLN A 1026 76.35 13.57 -1.33
CA GLN A 1026 76.48 14.30 -0.07
C GLN A 1026 77.25 13.52 1.00
N THR A 1027 78.16 14.20 1.71
CA THR A 1027 79.05 13.60 2.73
C THR A 1027 78.46 13.62 4.16
N SER A 1028 77.45 14.47 4.42
CA SER A 1028 76.73 14.56 5.70
C SER A 1028 75.23 14.52 5.44
N LEU A 1029 74.53 13.55 6.04
CA LEU A 1029 73.11 13.31 5.78
C LEU A 1029 72.21 14.21 6.63
N ASP A 1030 71.26 14.90 5.99
CA ASP A 1030 70.11 15.51 6.67
C ASP A 1030 68.87 14.62 6.42
N PRO A 1031 68.40 13.85 7.43
CA PRO A 1031 67.25 12.96 7.30
C PRO A 1031 65.95 13.66 6.91
N GLY A 1032 65.85 14.99 7.11
CA GLY A 1032 64.67 15.77 6.74
C GLY A 1032 64.61 16.18 5.27
N LYS A 1033 65.72 16.07 4.53
CA LYS A 1033 65.84 16.59 3.17
C LYS A 1033 65.41 15.60 2.09
N TYR A 1034 65.52 14.29 2.34
CA TYR A 1034 65.22 13.23 1.37
C TYR A 1034 64.08 12.32 1.84
N PRO A 1035 63.25 11.80 0.91
CA PRO A 1035 62.26 10.79 1.25
C PRO A 1035 62.90 9.53 1.83
N SER A 1036 62.22 8.85 2.75
CA SER A 1036 62.76 7.67 3.45
C SER A 1036 63.31 6.59 2.51
N GLN A 1037 62.65 6.38 1.37
CA GLN A 1037 63.09 5.44 0.34
C GLN A 1037 64.47 5.79 -0.26
N VAL A 1038 64.75 7.08 -0.44
CA VAL A 1038 66.03 7.58 -0.96
C VAL A 1038 67.08 7.58 0.15
N SER A 1039 66.71 7.95 1.38
CA SER A 1039 67.62 7.92 2.53
C SER A 1039 68.15 6.50 2.81
N ILE A 1040 67.33 5.47 2.60
CA ILE A 1040 67.76 4.06 2.69
C ILE A 1040 68.81 3.70 1.62
N SER A 1041 68.85 4.40 0.48
CA SER A 1041 69.85 4.15 -0.57
C SER A 1041 71.28 4.51 -0.13
N TYR A 1042 71.46 5.26 0.96
CA TYR A 1042 72.75 5.44 1.62
C TYR A 1042 73.37 4.11 2.12
N ILE A 1043 72.55 3.07 2.35
CA ILE A 1043 73.03 1.71 2.61
C ILE A 1043 73.88 1.21 1.42
N PHE A 1044 73.56 1.57 0.17
CA PHE A 1044 74.43 1.27 -0.98
C PHE A 1044 75.77 2.01 -0.91
N GLY A 1045 75.80 3.24 -0.37
CA GLY A 1045 77.03 3.95 -0.06
C GLY A 1045 77.89 3.23 0.98
N HIS A 1046 77.25 2.69 2.03
CA HIS A 1046 77.91 1.83 3.00
C HIS A 1046 78.39 0.50 2.40
N ILE A 1047 77.61 -0.16 1.54
CA ILE A 1047 78.06 -1.38 0.82
C ILE A 1047 79.29 -1.06 -0.02
N ARG A 1048 79.32 0.07 -0.73
CA ARG A 1048 80.47 0.50 -1.53
C ARG A 1048 81.68 0.89 -0.67
N TYR A 1049 81.42 1.44 0.53
CA TYR A 1049 82.44 1.68 1.55
C TYR A 1049 83.00 0.36 2.09
N TYR A 1050 82.16 -0.61 2.44
CA TYR A 1050 82.57 -1.94 2.87
C TYR A 1050 83.32 -2.69 1.76
N GLU A 1051 82.92 -2.58 0.49
CA GLU A 1051 83.70 -3.10 -0.65
C GLU A 1051 85.06 -2.40 -0.78
N LYS A 1052 85.13 -1.09 -0.57
CA LYS A 1052 86.41 -0.35 -0.54
C LYS A 1052 87.29 -0.79 0.64
N VAL A 1053 86.72 -1.00 1.82
CA VAL A 1053 87.42 -1.48 3.01
C VAL A 1053 87.91 -2.92 2.80
N LEU A 1054 87.08 -3.80 2.22
CA LEU A 1054 87.48 -5.17 1.84
C LEU A 1054 88.59 -5.18 0.77
N LYS A 1055 88.56 -4.25 -0.19
CA LYS A 1055 89.65 -4.07 -1.17
C LYS A 1055 90.92 -3.49 -0.53
N LEU A 1056 90.80 -2.63 0.47
CA LEU A 1056 91.93 -2.12 1.27
C LEU A 1056 92.53 -3.22 2.15
N ASP A 1057 91.72 -4.09 2.74
CA ASP A 1057 92.17 -5.25 3.51
C ASP A 1057 92.86 -6.30 2.63
N ALA A 1058 92.34 -6.53 1.41
CA ALA A 1058 93.03 -7.33 0.39
C ALA A 1058 94.37 -6.70 -0.05
N GLY A 1059 94.47 -5.37 -0.04
CA GLY A 1059 95.72 -4.62 -0.24
C GLY A 1059 96.69 -4.71 0.95
N CYS A 1060 96.18 -4.73 2.18
CA CYS A 1060 96.98 -4.91 3.40
C CYS A 1060 97.53 -6.34 3.52
N SER A 1061 96.81 -7.35 3.03
CA SER A 1061 97.33 -8.72 2.94
C SER A 1061 98.49 -8.85 1.92
N PHE A 1062 98.57 -7.95 0.93
CA PHE A 1062 99.69 -7.86 0.00
C PHE A 1062 100.92 -7.15 0.61
N LEU A 1063 100.72 -6.22 1.54
CA LEU A 1063 101.81 -5.51 2.23
C LEU A 1063 102.53 -6.38 3.28
N PHE A 1064 101.88 -7.39 3.85
CA PHE A 1064 102.52 -8.33 4.79
C PHE A 1064 103.41 -9.40 4.11
N GLN A 1065 103.32 -9.59 2.80
CA GLN A 1065 104.18 -10.53 2.05
C GLN A 1065 105.48 -9.91 1.53
N SER A 1066 105.66 -8.58 1.60
CA SER A 1066 106.85 -7.87 1.07
C SER A 1066 107.99 -7.63 2.09
N LEU A 1067 107.88 -8.12 3.34
CA LEU A 1067 108.90 -7.94 4.39
C LEU A 1067 109.51 -9.26 4.90
N LYS A 1068 109.59 -10.28 4.04
CA LYS A 1068 110.52 -11.42 4.19
C LYS A 1068 111.33 -11.56 2.89
N GLY A 1069 112.40 -10.80 2.77
CA GLY A 1069 113.25 -10.81 1.58
C GLY A 1069 114.39 -9.79 1.54
N VAL A 1070 114.99 -9.42 2.68
CA VAL A 1070 116.42 -9.09 2.88
C VAL A 1070 116.77 -9.51 4.30
#